data_AF-A0A3D3MPI6-F1
#
_entry.id   AF-A0A3D3MPI6-F1
#
_cell.length_a   1.000
_cell.length_b   1.000
_cell.length_c   1.000
_cell.angle_alpha   90.00
_cell.angle_beta   90.00
_cell.angle_gamma   90.00
#
_symmetry.space_group_name_H-M   'P 1'
#
loop_
_entity.id
_entity.type
_entity.pdbx_description
1 polymer ?
#
loop_
_entity_poly.entity_id
_entity_poly.type
_entity_poly.pdbx_seq_one_letter_code
_entity_poly.pdbx_strand_id
1 'polypeptide(L)'
;MGISKVFILADILLLFICQMGSTVLAEGKIKRENIEWLDVWTPDNHDYRQPKVLLIGNSITRLYYPYVEAQLHGSACVARYCSSKALGDPSLLDELTSYLRQYHFDIVHFNVGMHGFDYSEQEYSDAIPALYNLIKRYEPGAKLIWANTTPVMAGEGMKAYAAKTARIKERNRIADEFFKDKPVLINDLFSIMAGHPEYYVGGDGTHMNKVGAEALAKQVSKTIADFLPSKPLSYTDLFIGTAGDGHTFPGACVPFGMVQASPETGNIGWDYCSGYRFEDHDIIGFAQDHLNGTGSQDLGDILIFPFVGSNHRAFKSSYRKYNQYASPGYYRVRLDDAKVDAEVTATEHTALYRFRYDGDDAKLFVDLQSGDVLTDNELHTHILEASLEMPTPYSLKGYLKTRRFGERQVYFYIETNKPYMVDSILPAQAGEKAKRLVLRFNKAKDPTVMLKISLSTVSEIGAEASLKEENPGWDFARIKEVAENKWSNILSRVDIEGSDSVKTMFYTSLYRACIQPNNVADVNGQYRAADGKVHQAKSGSHYSIFSLWDTFRAAHPLYTLLVPEKVVPFVESMLDYSKIKGFLPIWPVWGWETYGMIANHAVPVVVDAYLKGFKIDKEESFAAIQASLTRKHKKSDWDLYLKYGYYPFDLVKVESVSRTLESCYDDWCAAQMAKQIGNKTAYKEFLRRSTFWKNLFDPSVGLMRGKDSQGRWRTPYDPFQIGHAYTGGGDFTEGNSWQYTWQVMHDPMGLAEMMGGKEKCLTKLDSLFTLSTVSKHNAGWTGDVTGLIGQYSHGNEPCHHVAYLYTLLGQPWKTQRLIREIIDSFYVSKPDGLSGNDDCGQMSSWYIFSVLGFYPFNPVGGKYVLGAPHVSKVAISLPSGKKFLIEARGFSKTNLYVKSVSLNGKVIENHIIQHRDIMKGGRLIFEMTDHPMK
;
A
#
# COMPACT_ATOMS: atom_id res chain seq x y z
N MET A 1 -36.56 21.10 71.44
CA MET A 1 -35.82 22.32 71.88
C MET A 1 -34.53 22.32 71.09
N GLY A 2 -34.31 23.11 70.04
CA GLY A 2 -34.36 24.57 69.99
C GLY A 2 -32.91 25.10 69.95
N ILE A 3 -32.47 25.61 68.77
CA ILE A 3 -31.63 26.82 68.56
C ILE A 3 -30.22 26.79 69.24
N SER A 4 -29.04 27.04 68.66
CA SER A 4 -28.55 27.83 67.51
C SER A 4 -27.03 27.60 67.31
N LYS A 5 -26.53 27.82 66.07
CA LYS A 5 -25.28 28.51 65.63
C LYS A 5 -23.96 28.16 66.36
N VAL A 6 -22.86 27.75 65.71
CA VAL A 6 -22.05 28.46 64.69
C VAL A 6 -21.06 27.44 64.06
N PHE A 7 -20.99 27.34 62.73
CA PHE A 7 -19.77 27.48 61.90
C PHE A 7 -20.18 27.39 60.42
N ILE A 8 -19.87 28.45 59.70
CA ILE A 8 -20.17 28.71 58.28
C ILE A 8 -18.82 28.73 57.54
N LEU A 9 -18.86 28.35 56.25
CA LEU A 9 -17.89 28.64 55.16
C LEU A 9 -16.68 27.71 55.01
N ALA A 10 -16.86 26.62 54.25
CA ALA A 10 -15.88 26.19 53.23
C ALA A 10 -16.44 25.16 52.22
N ASP A 11 -17.30 24.20 52.63
CA ASP A 11 -17.51 22.99 51.80
C ASP A 11 -18.94 22.72 51.28
N ILE A 12 -19.77 23.76 51.14
CA ILE A 12 -21.11 23.64 50.51
C ILE A 12 -21.23 24.44 49.19
N LEU A 13 -20.15 25.08 48.72
CA LEU A 13 -20.15 25.88 47.48
C LEU A 13 -19.63 25.15 46.22
N LEU A 14 -19.24 23.86 46.29
CA LEU A 14 -18.70 23.16 45.09
C LEU A 14 -19.61 22.06 44.53
N LEU A 15 -20.69 21.69 45.22
CA LEU A 15 -21.64 20.66 44.78
C LEU A 15 -22.97 21.21 44.26
N PHE A 16 -23.10 22.54 44.16
CA PHE A 16 -24.20 23.23 43.47
C PHE A 16 -23.76 23.98 42.20
N ILE A 17 -22.52 23.80 41.73
CA ILE A 17 -21.98 24.44 40.51
C ILE A 17 -21.92 23.48 39.30
N CYS A 18 -22.20 22.17 39.46
CA CYS A 18 -22.21 21.22 38.33
C CYS A 18 -23.60 20.68 37.93
N GLN A 19 -24.68 21.23 38.51
CA GLN A 19 -26.06 21.03 38.04
C GLN A 19 -26.74 22.35 37.62
N MET A 20 -25.95 23.41 37.44
CA MET A 20 -26.31 24.63 36.72
C MET A 20 -25.19 24.92 35.70
N GLY A 21 -25.15 24.09 34.67
CA GLY A 21 -24.41 24.32 33.42
C GLY A 21 -25.29 24.13 32.19
N SER A 22 -26.41 23.43 32.35
CA SER A 22 -27.69 23.77 31.74
C SER A 22 -28.34 24.86 32.59
N THR A 23 -28.80 25.94 31.95
CA THR A 23 -29.43 27.15 32.56
C THR A 23 -28.53 28.03 33.44
N VAL A 24 -27.47 28.63 32.86
CA VAL A 24 -27.28 30.10 32.79
C VAL A 24 -26.41 30.41 31.55
N LEU A 25 -26.94 30.13 30.35
CA LEU A 25 -26.79 31.13 29.31
C LEU A 25 -27.92 32.11 29.59
N ALA A 26 -27.62 33.40 29.60
CA ALA A 26 -28.63 34.45 29.76
C ALA A 26 -29.89 34.09 28.98
N GLU A 27 -31.07 34.49 29.46
CA GLU A 27 -32.27 34.60 28.64
C GLU A 27 -32.02 35.64 27.52
N GLY A 28 -31.10 35.35 26.60
CA GLY A 28 -31.02 35.95 25.29
C GLY A 28 -32.12 35.28 24.49
N LYS A 29 -33.16 36.02 24.15
CA LYS A 29 -34.16 35.60 23.16
C LYS A 29 -33.40 34.99 21.97
N ILE A 30 -33.64 33.72 21.65
CA ILE A 30 -33.20 33.11 20.38
C ILE A 30 -33.72 34.03 19.28
N LYS A 31 -32.81 34.63 18.50
CA LYS A 31 -33.15 35.62 17.47
C LYS A 31 -33.31 34.87 16.17
N ARG A 32 -34.51 34.34 15.95
CA ARG A 32 -34.84 33.54 14.76
C ARG A 32 -34.96 34.42 13.52
N GLU A 33 -34.52 33.88 12.39
CA GLU A 33 -34.79 34.48 11.09
C GLU A 33 -36.29 34.35 10.75
N ASN A 34 -36.77 35.21 9.83
CA ASN A 34 -38.17 35.14 9.38
C ASN A 34 -38.49 33.80 8.68
N ILE A 35 -37.47 33.12 8.15
CA ILE A 35 -37.58 31.80 7.50
C ILE A 35 -36.41 30.95 7.99
N GLU A 36 -36.73 29.86 8.69
CA GLU A 36 -35.76 28.85 9.11
C GLU A 36 -35.74 27.67 8.13
N TRP A 37 -34.56 27.25 7.69
CA TRP A 37 -34.37 26.14 6.77
C TRP A 37 -33.02 25.43 7.00
N LEU A 38 -33.00 24.17 6.56
CA LEU A 38 -31.83 23.29 6.59
C LEU A 38 -31.77 22.53 5.25
N ASP A 39 -30.65 22.66 4.53
CA ASP A 39 -30.33 21.96 3.28
C ASP A 39 -29.04 21.18 3.50
N VAL A 40 -29.19 19.87 3.71
CA VAL A 40 -28.09 18.94 3.90
C VAL A 40 -28.07 17.99 2.73
N TRP A 41 -26.88 17.81 2.15
CA TRP A 41 -26.66 16.85 1.08
C TRP A 41 -25.32 16.17 1.25
N THR A 42 -25.36 14.84 1.25
CA THR A 42 -24.21 13.95 1.26
C THR A 42 -24.37 12.99 0.08
N PRO A 43 -23.44 12.95 -0.88
CA PRO A 43 -23.59 12.06 -2.04
C PRO A 43 -23.62 10.58 -1.64
N ASP A 44 -24.62 9.80 -2.03
CA ASP A 44 -24.71 8.36 -1.69
C ASP A 44 -23.67 7.48 -2.42
N ASN A 45 -23.18 7.95 -3.58
CA ASN A 45 -22.17 7.27 -4.40
C ASN A 45 -20.76 7.65 -3.92
N HIS A 46 -20.32 7.02 -2.83
CA HIS A 46 -18.98 7.25 -2.30
C HIS A 46 -17.96 6.37 -3.02
N ASP A 47 -17.21 6.97 -3.93
CA ASP A 47 -15.86 6.48 -4.20
C ASP A 47 -15.07 6.57 -2.88
N TYR A 48 -14.90 5.45 -2.19
CA TYR A 48 -14.20 5.36 -0.90
C TYR A 48 -12.73 5.83 -1.00
N ARG A 49 -12.21 6.05 -2.21
CA ARG A 49 -10.84 6.51 -2.47
C ARG A 49 -10.70 8.03 -2.43
N GLN A 50 -11.80 8.78 -2.51
CA GLN A 50 -11.74 10.24 -2.60
C GLN A 50 -11.81 10.90 -1.22
N PRO A 51 -11.01 11.98 -0.99
CA PRO A 51 -11.18 12.83 0.19
C PRO A 51 -12.60 13.37 0.26
N LYS A 52 -13.18 13.35 1.46
CA LYS A 52 -14.52 13.87 1.75
C LYS A 52 -14.41 15.32 2.19
N VAL A 53 -15.11 16.21 1.47
CA VAL A 53 -15.11 17.65 1.73
C VAL A 53 -16.50 18.06 2.24
N LEU A 54 -16.58 18.76 3.36
CA LEU A 54 -17.83 19.35 3.84
C LEU A 54 -17.81 20.87 3.67
N LEU A 55 -18.81 21.41 2.97
CA LEU A 55 -19.09 22.84 2.94
C LEU A 55 -20.19 23.18 3.96
N ILE A 56 -19.82 23.80 5.08
CA ILE A 56 -20.76 24.31 6.08
C ILE A 56 -21.04 25.78 5.79
N GLY A 57 -22.30 26.15 5.56
CA GLY A 57 -22.61 27.56 5.44
C GLY A 57 -24.07 27.91 5.32
N ASN A 58 -24.36 28.91 4.50
CA ASN A 58 -25.69 29.51 4.37
C ASN A 58 -26.12 29.56 2.91
N SER A 59 -27.05 30.47 2.58
CA SER A 59 -27.53 30.65 1.22
C SER A 59 -26.42 30.98 0.19
N ILE A 60 -25.31 31.63 0.56
CA ILE A 60 -24.16 31.82 -0.36
C ILE A 60 -23.54 30.47 -0.72
N THR A 61 -23.28 29.62 0.28
CA THR A 61 -22.69 28.29 0.08
C THR A 61 -23.59 27.43 -0.79
N ARG A 62 -24.90 27.47 -0.55
CA ARG A 62 -25.89 26.78 -1.37
C ARG A 62 -25.85 27.21 -2.84
N LEU A 63 -25.58 28.49 -3.13
CA LEU A 63 -25.50 29.02 -4.50
C LEU A 63 -24.26 28.54 -5.25
N TYR A 64 -23.07 28.57 -4.64
CA TYR A 64 -21.84 28.16 -5.34
C TYR A 64 -21.59 26.65 -5.29
N TYR A 65 -22.25 25.90 -4.39
CA TYR A 65 -22.02 24.47 -4.19
C TYR A 65 -22.04 23.63 -5.47
N PRO A 66 -23.06 23.73 -6.37
CA PRO A 66 -23.12 22.86 -7.55
C PRO A 66 -21.91 23.01 -8.47
N TYR A 67 -21.32 24.21 -8.51
CA TYR A 67 -20.13 24.50 -9.29
C TYR A 67 -18.85 23.99 -8.61
N VAL A 68 -18.78 24.02 -7.27
CA VAL A 68 -17.67 23.41 -6.52
C VAL A 68 -17.68 21.90 -6.68
N GLU A 69 -18.85 21.27 -6.53
CA GLU A 69 -19.03 19.83 -6.75
C GLU A 69 -18.60 19.44 -8.18
N ALA A 70 -19.01 20.20 -9.19
CA ALA A 70 -18.60 19.95 -10.57
C ALA A 70 -17.09 20.16 -10.81
N GLN A 71 -16.47 21.17 -10.20
CA GLN A 71 -15.04 21.47 -10.37
C GLN A 71 -14.12 20.47 -9.64
N LEU A 72 -14.58 19.91 -8.52
CA LEU A 72 -13.85 18.90 -7.75
C LEU A 72 -14.25 17.46 -8.10
N HIS A 73 -15.16 17.28 -9.06
CA HIS A 73 -15.63 15.96 -9.50
C HIS A 73 -14.45 15.06 -9.88
N GLY A 74 -14.39 13.87 -9.27
CA GLY A 74 -13.31 12.89 -9.47
C GLY A 74 -12.05 13.15 -8.63
N SER A 75 -11.95 14.30 -7.95
CA SER A 75 -10.84 14.63 -7.04
C SER A 75 -11.26 14.66 -5.57
N ALA A 76 -12.55 14.90 -5.28
CA ALA A 76 -13.10 14.87 -3.93
C ALA A 76 -14.61 14.62 -3.94
N CYS A 77 -15.12 13.99 -2.88
CA CYS A 77 -16.54 13.86 -2.62
C CYS A 77 -17.02 15.07 -1.81
N VAL A 78 -17.81 15.96 -2.43
CA VAL A 78 -18.22 17.24 -1.80
C VAL A 78 -19.64 17.15 -1.22
N ALA A 79 -19.76 17.21 0.10
CA ALA A 79 -21.01 17.34 0.84
C ALA A 79 -21.29 18.80 1.22
N ARG A 80 -22.54 19.11 1.55
CA ARG A 80 -22.92 20.42 2.10
C ARG A 80 -23.84 20.31 3.30
N TYR A 81 -23.65 21.23 4.23
CA TYR A 81 -24.55 21.55 5.33
C TYR A 81 -24.86 23.04 5.26
N CYS A 82 -26.04 23.42 4.77
CA CYS A 82 -26.45 24.81 4.64
C CYS A 82 -27.65 25.10 5.55
N SER A 83 -27.60 26.19 6.32
CA SER A 83 -28.70 26.59 7.20
C SER A 83 -28.94 28.11 7.17
N SER A 84 -30.17 28.52 7.47
CA SER A 84 -30.54 29.92 7.80
C SER A 84 -29.98 30.39 9.13
N LYS A 85 -29.60 29.48 10.02
CA LYS A 85 -29.22 29.83 11.40
C LYS A 85 -27.92 30.63 11.44
N ALA A 86 -27.92 31.62 12.30
CA ALA A 86 -26.74 32.43 12.57
C ALA A 86 -25.78 31.72 13.52
N LEU A 87 -24.50 32.12 13.49
CA LEU A 87 -23.48 31.57 14.39
C LEU A 87 -23.85 31.71 15.88
N GLY A 88 -24.58 32.78 16.26
CA GLY A 88 -25.05 33.03 17.61
C GLY A 88 -26.28 32.21 18.04
N ASP A 89 -26.86 31.39 17.16
CA ASP A 89 -27.96 30.48 17.51
C ASP A 89 -27.40 29.18 18.11
N PRO A 90 -27.66 28.86 19.39
CA PRO A 90 -27.12 27.67 20.04
C PRO A 90 -27.60 26.36 19.38
N SER A 91 -28.77 26.35 18.73
CA SER A 91 -29.32 25.15 18.09
C SER A 91 -28.55 24.71 16.83
N LEU A 92 -27.73 25.61 16.24
CA LEU A 92 -26.84 25.26 15.12
C LEU A 92 -25.83 24.17 15.54
N LEU A 93 -25.31 24.25 16.77
CA LEU A 93 -24.30 23.30 17.26
C LEU A 93 -24.90 21.90 17.49
N ASP A 94 -26.16 21.81 17.93
CA ASP A 94 -26.85 20.55 18.16
C ASP A 94 -27.13 19.79 16.85
N GLU A 95 -27.53 20.52 15.80
CA GLU A 95 -27.78 19.93 14.48
C GLU A 95 -26.47 19.49 13.81
N LEU A 96 -25.43 20.34 13.83
CA LEU A 96 -24.11 19.97 13.32
C LEU A 96 -23.52 18.78 14.09
N THR A 97 -23.74 18.71 15.40
CA THR A 97 -23.36 17.54 16.22
C THR A 97 -24.00 16.26 15.69
N SER A 98 -25.30 16.30 15.37
CA SER A 98 -26.03 15.12 14.89
C SER A 98 -25.53 14.68 13.52
N TYR A 99 -25.13 15.63 12.67
CA TYR A 99 -24.60 15.36 11.33
C TYR A 99 -23.17 14.81 11.37
N LEU A 100 -22.25 15.46 12.10
CA LEU A 100 -20.84 15.07 12.22
C LEU A 100 -20.62 13.79 13.06
N ARG A 101 -21.67 13.25 13.68
CA ARG A 101 -21.63 11.90 14.29
C ARG A 101 -21.82 10.79 13.28
N GLN A 102 -22.46 11.08 12.16
CA GLN A 102 -22.85 10.09 11.15
C GLN A 102 -21.86 10.03 9.99
N TYR A 103 -21.16 11.13 9.73
CA TYR A 103 -20.26 11.29 8.60
C TYR A 103 -18.92 11.83 9.09
N HIS A 104 -17.86 11.48 8.35
CA HIS A 104 -16.48 11.92 8.58
C HIS A 104 -15.98 12.66 7.34
N PHE A 105 -15.18 13.72 7.55
CA PHE A 105 -14.68 14.60 6.48
C PHE A 105 -13.19 14.89 6.61
N ASP A 106 -12.47 14.86 5.49
CA ASP A 106 -11.03 15.14 5.43
C ASP A 106 -10.75 16.65 5.33
N ILE A 107 -11.68 17.42 4.76
CA ILE A 107 -11.61 18.88 4.64
C ILE A 107 -12.96 19.48 5.04
N VAL A 108 -12.94 20.49 5.91
CA VAL A 108 -14.15 21.25 6.28
C VAL A 108 -13.94 22.71 5.92
N HIS A 109 -14.71 23.17 4.94
CA HIS A 109 -14.83 24.58 4.55
C HIS A 109 -16.08 25.15 5.20
N PHE A 110 -15.95 26.18 6.03
CA PHE A 110 -17.06 26.61 6.89
C PHE A 110 -17.16 28.13 7.05
N ASN A 111 -18.40 28.63 6.95
CA ASN A 111 -18.82 29.96 7.42
C ASN A 111 -20.35 30.13 7.36
N VAL A 112 -20.98 30.54 8.46
CA VAL A 112 -22.43 30.83 8.60
C VAL A 112 -22.73 32.34 8.81
N GLY A 113 -21.86 33.23 8.37
CA GLY A 113 -21.83 34.64 8.79
C GLY A 113 -22.78 35.64 8.12
N MET A 114 -23.56 35.25 7.09
CA MET A 114 -24.46 36.18 6.38
C MET A 114 -25.83 36.38 7.07
N HIS A 115 -26.24 35.47 7.95
CA HIS A 115 -27.51 35.56 8.70
C HIS A 115 -27.31 36.16 10.11
N GLY A 116 -28.42 36.42 10.81
CA GLY A 116 -28.43 36.85 12.21
C GLY A 116 -27.93 38.25 12.41
N PHE A 117 -28.44 39.22 11.65
CA PHE A 117 -28.12 40.63 11.88
C PHE A 117 -28.64 41.14 13.24
N ASP A 118 -29.56 40.44 13.88
CA ASP A 118 -30.00 40.78 15.24
C ASP A 118 -28.99 40.37 16.32
N TYR A 119 -28.01 39.51 15.99
CA TYR A 119 -26.85 39.24 16.85
C TYR A 119 -25.79 40.32 16.66
N SER A 120 -25.27 40.82 17.77
CA SER A 120 -24.15 41.76 17.83
C SER A 120 -22.83 41.11 17.40
N GLU A 121 -21.84 41.93 17.06
CA GLU A 121 -20.48 41.49 16.73
C GLU A 121 -19.80 40.82 17.93
N GLN A 122 -20.16 41.18 19.17
CA GLN A 122 -19.69 40.50 20.38
C GLN A 122 -20.31 39.09 20.50
N GLU A 123 -21.64 38.96 20.34
CA GLU A 123 -22.29 37.63 20.33
C GLU A 123 -21.74 36.74 19.21
N TYR A 124 -21.41 37.33 18.05
CA TYR A 124 -20.73 36.62 16.97
C TYR A 124 -19.32 36.17 17.38
N SER A 125 -18.52 37.06 17.96
CA SER A 125 -17.17 36.78 18.48
C SER A 125 -17.18 35.63 19.50
N ASP A 126 -18.13 35.66 20.44
CA ASP A 126 -18.25 34.67 21.51
C ASP A 126 -18.64 33.28 20.98
N ALA A 127 -19.28 33.20 19.81
CA ALA A 127 -19.77 31.96 19.22
C ALA A 127 -18.77 31.25 18.29
N ILE A 128 -17.82 31.97 17.66
CA ILE A 128 -16.78 31.37 16.79
C ILE A 128 -16.01 30.23 17.50
N PRO A 129 -15.54 30.38 18.76
CA PRO A 129 -14.83 29.31 19.45
C PRO A 129 -15.65 28.03 19.59
N ALA A 130 -16.97 28.14 19.80
CA ALA A 130 -17.84 26.97 19.98
C ALA A 130 -17.98 26.16 18.69
N LEU A 131 -18.18 26.82 17.54
CA LEU A 131 -18.23 26.14 16.24
C LEU A 131 -16.89 25.51 15.87
N TYR A 132 -15.78 26.24 16.05
CA TYR A 132 -14.43 25.70 15.80
C TYR A 132 -14.14 24.47 16.66
N ASN A 133 -14.44 24.53 17.97
CA ASN A 133 -14.24 23.42 18.89
C ASN A 133 -15.16 22.23 18.60
N LEU A 134 -16.38 22.47 18.11
CA LEU A 134 -17.28 21.42 17.67
C LEU A 134 -16.70 20.66 16.47
N ILE A 135 -16.27 21.38 15.43
CA ILE A 135 -15.67 20.75 14.24
C ILE A 135 -14.40 20.02 14.62
N LYS A 136 -13.47 20.62 15.38
CA LYS A 136 -12.25 19.94 15.85
C LYS A 136 -12.51 18.72 16.72
N ARG A 137 -13.61 18.71 17.47
CA ARG A 137 -14.02 17.57 18.29
C ARG A 137 -14.46 16.41 17.41
N TYR A 138 -15.27 16.66 16.39
CA TYR A 138 -15.81 15.60 15.55
C TYR A 138 -14.89 15.18 14.40
N GLU A 139 -14.11 16.12 13.88
CA GLU A 139 -13.19 15.99 12.75
C GLU A 139 -11.76 16.40 13.14
N PRO A 140 -11.12 15.73 14.12
CA PRO A 140 -9.83 16.15 14.65
C PRO A 140 -8.71 16.15 13.60
N GLY A 141 -8.82 15.30 12.58
CA GLY A 141 -7.88 15.18 11.45
C GLY A 141 -8.16 16.08 10.25
N ALA A 142 -9.31 16.76 10.19
CA ALA A 142 -9.68 17.53 9.02
C ALA A 142 -8.83 18.79 8.84
N LYS A 143 -8.53 19.12 7.58
CA LYS A 143 -8.02 20.45 7.21
C LYS A 143 -9.18 21.44 7.26
N LEU A 144 -9.00 22.52 7.99
CA LEU A 144 -10.05 23.51 8.23
C LEU A 144 -9.83 24.76 7.39
N ILE A 145 -10.87 25.19 6.68
CA ILE A 145 -10.86 26.39 5.83
C ILE A 145 -12.01 27.29 6.28
N TRP A 146 -11.68 28.46 6.83
CA TRP A 146 -12.67 29.48 7.15
C TRP A 146 -12.94 30.33 5.90
N ALA A 147 -14.19 30.43 5.46
CA ALA A 147 -14.56 31.33 4.37
C ALA A 147 -14.94 32.72 4.90
N ASN A 148 -14.30 33.79 4.45
CA ASN A 148 -14.77 35.12 4.81
C ASN A 148 -16.14 35.41 4.18
N THR A 149 -17.00 36.12 4.90
CA THR A 149 -18.37 36.44 4.45
C THR A 149 -18.29 37.45 3.30
N THR A 150 -19.06 37.27 2.24
CA THR A 150 -19.06 38.17 1.07
C THR A 150 -19.72 39.53 1.37
N PRO A 151 -19.33 40.63 0.71
CA PRO A 151 -20.01 41.92 0.83
C PRO A 151 -21.45 41.88 0.31
N VAL A 152 -22.23 42.91 0.65
CA VAL A 152 -23.55 43.18 0.09
C VAL A 152 -23.47 44.52 -0.67
N MET A 153 -23.99 44.56 -1.90
CA MET A 153 -23.96 45.74 -2.75
C MET A 153 -25.03 46.74 -2.32
N ALA A 154 -24.63 47.99 -2.10
CA ALA A 154 -25.56 49.10 -1.92
C ALA A 154 -25.91 49.68 -3.30
N GLY A 155 -27.09 49.33 -3.83
CA GLY A 155 -27.64 50.01 -5.00
C GLY A 155 -28.05 51.46 -4.69
N GLU A 156 -28.26 52.29 -5.73
CA GLU A 156 -28.83 53.63 -5.55
C GLU A 156 -30.18 53.53 -4.80
N GLY A 157 -30.28 54.22 -3.65
CA GLY A 157 -31.47 54.21 -2.80
C GLY A 157 -31.45 53.22 -1.62
N MET A 158 -30.40 52.39 -1.45
CA MET A 158 -30.38 51.27 -0.49
C MET A 158 -29.45 51.48 0.71
N LYS A 159 -29.63 52.57 1.49
CA LYS A 159 -28.79 52.93 2.67
C LYS A 159 -28.67 51.83 3.74
N ALA A 160 -29.66 50.94 3.87
CA ALA A 160 -29.63 49.83 4.84
C ALA A 160 -28.53 48.79 4.58
N TYR A 161 -28.03 48.71 3.35
CA TYR A 161 -27.08 47.68 2.92
C TYR A 161 -25.61 48.07 3.13
N ALA A 162 -25.28 49.37 3.12
CA ALA A 162 -23.96 49.86 3.48
C ALA A 162 -23.61 49.55 4.96
N ALA A 163 -24.60 49.64 5.85
CA ALA A 163 -24.47 49.27 7.26
C ALA A 163 -24.20 47.76 7.43
N LYS A 164 -24.87 46.91 6.64
CA LYS A 164 -24.61 45.45 6.63
C LYS A 164 -23.19 45.14 6.18
N THR A 165 -22.71 45.77 5.11
CA THR A 165 -21.33 45.54 4.63
C THR A 165 -20.28 46.01 5.62
N ALA A 166 -20.51 47.11 6.35
CA ALA A 166 -19.61 47.52 7.44
C ALA A 166 -19.54 46.46 8.56
N ARG A 167 -20.69 45.90 8.96
CA ARG A 167 -20.75 44.82 9.95
C ARG A 167 -20.10 43.53 9.45
N ILE A 168 -20.25 43.19 8.17
CA ILE A 168 -19.57 42.04 7.55
C ILE A 168 -18.05 42.21 7.60
N LYS A 169 -17.53 43.40 7.31
CA LYS A 169 -16.09 43.69 7.45
C LYS A 169 -15.62 43.48 8.88
N GLU A 170 -16.39 43.93 9.87
CA GLU A 170 -16.04 43.73 11.28
C GLU A 170 -16.11 42.26 11.70
N ARG A 171 -17.15 41.52 11.29
CA ARG A 171 -17.25 40.06 11.53
C ARG A 171 -16.09 39.28 10.90
N ASN A 172 -15.68 39.63 9.67
CA ASN A 172 -14.51 39.03 9.03
C ASN A 172 -13.23 39.37 9.79
N ARG A 173 -13.04 40.63 10.23
CA ARG A 173 -11.90 41.04 11.07
C ARG A 173 -11.82 40.26 12.38
N ILE A 174 -12.96 40.06 13.05
CA ILE A 174 -13.07 39.27 14.29
C ILE A 174 -12.66 37.81 14.04
N ALA A 175 -13.14 37.20 12.95
CA ALA A 175 -12.78 35.84 12.58
C ALA A 175 -11.29 35.71 12.23
N ASP A 176 -10.75 36.63 11.42
CA ASP A 176 -9.33 36.68 11.05
C ASP A 176 -8.44 36.78 12.30
N GLU A 177 -8.83 37.62 13.27
CA GLU A 177 -8.13 37.75 14.56
C GLU A 177 -8.19 36.45 15.38
N PHE A 178 -9.34 35.79 15.43
CA PHE A 178 -9.48 34.51 16.13
C PHE A 178 -8.64 33.39 15.49
N PHE A 179 -8.56 33.32 14.16
CA PHE A 179 -7.88 32.24 13.45
C PHE A 179 -6.40 32.47 13.17
N LYS A 180 -5.88 33.69 13.38
CA LYS A 180 -4.49 34.10 13.08
C LYS A 180 -3.41 33.10 13.52
N ASP A 181 -3.57 32.51 14.72
CA ASP A 181 -2.60 31.60 15.32
C ASP A 181 -3.08 30.13 15.35
N LYS A 182 -4.09 29.80 14.54
CA LYS A 182 -4.68 28.45 14.45
C LYS A 182 -4.35 27.82 13.11
N PRO A 183 -4.32 26.48 13.00
CA PRO A 183 -4.12 25.77 11.74
C PRO A 183 -5.42 25.80 10.89
N VAL A 184 -5.90 26.99 10.56
CA VAL A 184 -7.11 27.25 9.76
C VAL A 184 -6.73 28.21 8.64
N LEU A 185 -6.99 27.81 7.39
CA LEU A 185 -6.74 28.70 6.26
C LEU A 185 -7.92 29.65 6.07
N ILE A 186 -7.64 30.94 5.88
CA ILE A 186 -8.65 31.92 5.49
C ILE A 186 -8.82 31.89 3.98
N ASN A 187 -10.04 31.60 3.52
CA ASN A 187 -10.45 31.72 2.13
C ASN A 187 -11.18 33.05 1.92
N ASP A 188 -10.49 34.01 1.29
CA ASP A 188 -10.99 35.36 1.09
C ASP A 188 -12.03 35.45 -0.03
N LEU A 189 -13.27 35.07 0.28
CA LEU A 189 -14.41 35.23 -0.63
C LEU A 189 -14.91 36.67 -0.70
N PHE A 190 -14.58 37.50 0.30
CA PHE A 190 -14.97 38.91 0.33
C PHE A 190 -14.36 39.66 -0.85
N SER A 191 -13.05 39.53 -1.04
CA SER A 191 -12.33 40.22 -2.12
C SER A 191 -12.71 39.71 -3.51
N ILE A 192 -13.14 38.46 -3.65
CA ILE A 192 -13.65 37.93 -4.94
C ILE A 192 -14.90 38.67 -5.40
N MET A 193 -15.73 39.12 -4.46
CA MET A 193 -17.00 39.77 -4.74
C MET A 193 -16.94 41.30 -4.65
N ALA A 194 -15.97 41.86 -3.93
CA ALA A 194 -15.83 43.28 -3.74
C ALA A 194 -15.46 43.98 -5.06
N GLY A 195 -16.21 45.04 -5.42
CA GLY A 195 -15.96 45.80 -6.65
C GLY A 195 -16.50 45.16 -7.93
N HIS A 196 -17.25 44.07 -7.83
CA HIS A 196 -17.85 43.33 -8.96
C HIS A 196 -19.39 43.40 -8.94
N PRO A 197 -20.01 44.57 -9.25
CA PRO A 197 -21.47 44.70 -9.32
C PRO A 197 -22.13 43.70 -10.29
N GLU A 198 -21.42 43.32 -11.35
CA GLU A 198 -21.86 42.36 -12.36
C GLU A 198 -22.04 40.93 -11.83
N TYR A 199 -21.59 40.63 -10.61
CA TYR A 199 -21.77 39.31 -9.98
C TYR A 199 -23.10 39.17 -9.22
N TYR A 200 -23.88 40.25 -9.10
CA TYR A 200 -25.14 40.27 -8.36
C TYR A 200 -26.34 40.18 -9.30
N VAL A 201 -27.48 39.70 -8.78
CA VAL A 201 -28.77 39.82 -9.47
C VAL A 201 -29.13 41.30 -9.55
N GLY A 202 -29.54 41.76 -10.75
CA GLY A 202 -29.73 43.18 -11.02
C GLY A 202 -30.67 43.86 -10.02
N GLY A 203 -30.13 44.76 -9.20
CA GLY A 203 -30.87 45.71 -8.38
C GLY A 203 -31.14 45.31 -6.92
N ASP A 204 -30.95 44.06 -6.50
CA ASP A 204 -31.22 43.66 -5.10
C ASP A 204 -30.00 43.72 -4.17
N GLY A 205 -28.80 43.77 -4.77
CA GLY A 205 -27.51 43.88 -4.09
C GLY A 205 -27.17 42.78 -3.09
N THR A 206 -28.00 41.74 -2.94
CA THR A 206 -27.90 40.72 -1.89
C THR A 206 -27.71 39.31 -2.47
N HIS A 207 -28.33 39.02 -3.61
CA HIS A 207 -28.25 37.71 -4.24
C HIS A 207 -27.21 37.70 -5.36
N MET A 208 -26.46 36.61 -5.46
CA MET A 208 -25.47 36.41 -6.51
C MET A 208 -26.14 35.83 -7.75
N ASN A 209 -25.72 36.31 -8.92
CA ASN A 209 -26.09 35.68 -10.19
C ASN A 209 -25.14 34.51 -10.50
N LYS A 210 -25.34 33.86 -11.65
CA LYS A 210 -24.53 32.71 -12.08
C LYS A 210 -23.02 33.03 -12.14
N VAL A 211 -22.64 34.20 -12.65
CA VAL A 211 -21.24 34.60 -12.80
C VAL A 211 -20.57 34.75 -11.44
N GLY A 212 -21.26 35.38 -10.48
CA GLY A 212 -20.79 35.50 -9.10
C GLY A 212 -20.63 34.14 -8.41
N ALA A 213 -21.60 33.23 -8.60
CA ALA A 213 -21.54 31.88 -8.05
C ALA A 213 -20.36 31.07 -8.62
N GLU A 214 -20.10 31.15 -9.92
CA GLU A 214 -18.96 30.50 -10.57
C GLU A 214 -17.61 31.08 -10.11
N ALA A 215 -17.52 32.41 -9.90
CA ALA A 215 -16.32 33.07 -9.39
C ALA A 215 -15.97 32.62 -7.96
N LEU A 216 -16.98 32.59 -7.07
CA LEU A 216 -16.84 32.05 -5.73
C LEU A 216 -16.45 30.58 -5.75
N ALA A 217 -17.12 29.77 -6.58
CA ALA A 217 -16.81 28.35 -6.70
C ALA A 217 -15.38 28.09 -7.18
N LYS A 218 -14.86 28.90 -8.11
CA LYS A 218 -13.47 28.81 -8.57
C LYS A 218 -12.48 29.06 -7.44
N GLN A 219 -12.71 30.08 -6.63
CA GLN A 219 -11.87 30.38 -5.48
C GLN A 219 -11.96 29.27 -4.42
N VAL A 220 -13.17 28.83 -4.08
CA VAL A 220 -13.41 27.75 -3.11
C VAL A 220 -12.73 26.45 -3.56
N SER A 221 -12.93 26.04 -4.81
CA SER A 221 -12.36 24.81 -5.36
C SER A 221 -10.84 24.87 -5.42
N LYS A 222 -10.26 26.02 -5.80
CA LYS A 222 -8.80 26.22 -5.77
C LYS A 222 -8.24 26.02 -4.36
N THR A 223 -8.84 26.69 -3.37
CA THR A 223 -8.39 26.59 -1.98
C THR A 223 -8.52 25.18 -1.42
N ILE A 224 -9.60 24.46 -1.76
CA ILE A 224 -9.76 23.05 -1.36
C ILE A 224 -8.72 22.17 -2.07
N ALA A 225 -8.48 22.40 -3.36
CA ALA A 225 -7.53 21.63 -4.16
C ALA A 225 -6.10 21.70 -3.62
N ASP A 226 -5.70 22.82 -3.01
CA ASP A 226 -4.39 22.97 -2.36
C ASP A 226 -4.19 22.03 -1.14
N PHE A 227 -5.27 21.47 -0.59
CA PHE A 227 -5.24 20.48 0.49
C PHE A 227 -5.48 19.05 0.05
N LEU A 228 -5.80 18.82 -1.23
CA LEU A 228 -5.96 17.47 -1.73
C LEU A 228 -4.58 16.79 -1.82
N PRO A 229 -4.51 15.46 -1.60
CA PRO A 229 -3.27 14.72 -1.79
C PRO A 229 -2.65 14.99 -3.16
N SER A 230 -1.33 14.83 -3.27
CA SER A 230 -0.69 14.88 -4.59
C SER A 230 -1.41 13.91 -5.53
N LYS A 231 -1.54 14.27 -6.82
CA LYS A 231 -2.29 13.43 -7.78
C LYS A 231 -1.87 11.95 -7.75
N PRO A 232 -0.58 11.58 -7.62
CA PRO A 232 -0.19 10.19 -7.45
C PRO A 232 -0.80 9.52 -6.21
N LEU A 233 -0.77 10.18 -5.03
CA LEU A 233 -1.38 9.67 -3.80
C LEU A 233 -2.89 9.49 -3.94
N SER A 234 -3.60 10.42 -4.61
CA SER A 234 -5.05 10.32 -4.81
C SER A 234 -5.47 9.18 -5.75
N TYR A 235 -4.54 8.67 -6.56
CA TYR A 235 -4.79 7.51 -7.41
C TYR A 235 -4.42 6.18 -6.73
N THR A 236 -3.73 6.17 -5.59
CA THR A 236 -3.34 4.92 -4.93
C THR A 236 -4.49 4.34 -4.11
N ASP A 237 -5.07 3.23 -4.57
CA ASP A 237 -6.15 2.52 -3.89
C ASP A 237 -5.60 1.28 -3.17
N LEU A 238 -5.48 1.37 -1.85
CA LEU A 238 -4.91 0.33 -1.00
C LEU A 238 -5.80 -0.92 -0.86
N PHE A 239 -7.03 -0.89 -1.37
CA PHE A 239 -7.92 -2.05 -1.34
C PHE A 239 -7.74 -2.97 -2.56
N ILE A 240 -7.05 -2.55 -3.62
CA ILE A 240 -6.80 -3.42 -4.78
C ILE A 240 -5.84 -4.55 -4.39
N GLY A 241 -6.29 -5.79 -4.55
CA GLY A 241 -5.58 -7.00 -4.14
C GLY A 241 -5.97 -7.51 -2.75
N THR A 242 -6.88 -6.82 -2.05
CA THR A 242 -7.36 -7.24 -0.71
C THR A 242 -8.57 -8.19 -0.78
N ALA A 243 -9.03 -8.52 -1.98
CA ALA A 243 -10.08 -9.49 -2.29
C ALA A 243 -9.56 -10.50 -3.32
N GLY A 244 -10.30 -11.60 -3.52
CA GLY A 244 -9.85 -12.68 -4.40
C GLY A 244 -8.49 -13.23 -3.95
N ASP A 245 -7.56 -13.45 -4.86
CA ASP A 245 -6.30 -14.15 -4.53
C ASP A 245 -5.09 -13.20 -4.41
N GLY A 246 -5.31 -11.89 -4.26
CA GLY A 246 -4.22 -10.89 -4.26
C GLY A 246 -3.37 -10.85 -2.99
N HIS A 247 -3.96 -11.19 -1.83
CA HIS A 247 -3.35 -11.17 -0.49
C HIS A 247 -2.60 -9.89 -0.11
N THR A 248 -3.09 -8.72 -0.50
CA THR A 248 -2.55 -7.44 -0.03
C THR A 248 -3.25 -6.98 1.25
N PHE A 249 -2.82 -5.88 1.86
CA PHE A 249 -3.46 -5.31 3.05
C PHE A 249 -3.62 -3.78 2.92
N PRO A 250 -4.65 -3.16 3.53
CA PRO A 250 -4.93 -1.74 3.38
C PRO A 250 -4.29 -0.84 4.46
N GLY A 251 -3.50 -1.43 5.36
CA GLY A 251 -2.89 -0.78 6.52
C GLY A 251 -1.85 0.31 6.22
N ALA A 252 -1.46 1.02 7.28
CA ALA A 252 -0.45 2.06 7.24
C ALA A 252 0.97 1.48 7.32
N CYS A 253 1.77 1.78 6.30
CA CYS A 253 3.20 1.51 6.27
C CYS A 253 3.93 2.65 5.53
N VAL A 254 5.25 2.73 5.69
CA VAL A 254 6.11 3.59 4.85
C VAL A 254 6.90 2.72 3.86
N PRO A 255 7.43 3.29 2.76
CA PRO A 255 8.15 2.48 1.77
C PRO A 255 9.30 1.70 2.40
N PHE A 256 9.29 0.37 2.20
CA PHE A 256 10.28 -0.56 2.73
C PHE A 256 10.46 -0.53 4.27
N GLY A 257 9.45 -0.07 5.02
CA GLY A 257 9.47 0.02 6.50
C GLY A 257 9.26 -1.33 7.17
N MET A 258 9.70 -1.47 8.44
CA MET A 258 9.53 -2.68 9.26
C MET A 258 8.10 -2.86 9.75
N VAL A 259 7.38 -1.78 10.05
CA VAL A 259 6.00 -1.80 10.53
C VAL A 259 5.02 -1.73 9.36
N GLN A 260 4.02 -2.61 9.38
CA GLN A 260 2.88 -2.63 8.48
C GLN A 260 1.60 -2.69 9.31
N ALA A 261 1.22 -1.58 9.95
CA ALA A 261 0.10 -1.56 10.89
C ALA A 261 -1.25 -1.60 10.13
N SER A 262 -1.94 -2.73 10.18
CA SER A 262 -3.13 -2.99 9.36
C SER A 262 -4.28 -3.56 10.17
N PRO A 263 -5.55 -3.26 9.81
CA PRO A 263 -6.68 -4.05 10.30
C PRO A 263 -6.55 -5.51 9.86
N GLU A 264 -7.02 -6.42 10.71
CA GLU A 264 -7.25 -7.82 10.37
C GLU A 264 -8.74 -8.15 10.38
N THR A 265 -9.23 -8.88 9.38
CA THR A 265 -10.58 -9.44 9.34
C THR A 265 -10.62 -10.93 9.71
N GLY A 266 -9.46 -11.60 9.63
CA GLY A 266 -9.20 -12.96 10.09
C GLY A 266 -7.70 -13.27 10.01
N ASN A 267 -7.26 -14.32 10.70
CA ASN A 267 -5.84 -14.68 10.80
C ASN A 267 -5.60 -16.21 10.70
N ILE A 268 -6.61 -16.98 10.28
CA ILE A 268 -6.51 -18.44 10.11
C ILE A 268 -6.93 -18.84 8.70
N GLY A 269 -6.00 -19.43 7.96
CA GLY A 269 -6.23 -20.03 6.65
C GLY A 269 -5.53 -19.29 5.51
N TRP A 270 -5.66 -19.86 4.30
CA TRP A 270 -4.98 -19.34 3.12
C TRP A 270 -5.43 -17.94 2.71
N ASP A 271 -6.74 -17.70 2.80
CA ASP A 271 -7.33 -16.40 2.46
C ASP A 271 -6.77 -15.23 3.30
N TYR A 272 -6.14 -15.52 4.46
CA TYR A 272 -5.64 -14.52 5.41
C TYR A 272 -4.12 -14.45 5.46
N CYS A 273 -3.42 -14.71 4.35
CA CYS A 273 -1.95 -14.54 4.28
C CYS A 273 -1.45 -13.13 4.63
N SER A 274 -2.32 -12.12 4.55
CA SER A 274 -2.05 -10.72 4.91
C SER A 274 -2.99 -10.18 6.02
N GLY A 275 -3.73 -11.06 6.68
CA GLY A 275 -4.68 -10.74 7.74
C GLY A 275 -5.98 -10.03 7.32
N TYR A 276 -6.13 -9.56 6.07
CA TYR A 276 -7.29 -8.77 5.65
C TYR A 276 -7.97 -9.28 4.38
N ARG A 277 -9.31 -9.32 4.43
CA ARG A 277 -10.21 -9.61 3.29
C ARG A 277 -11.24 -8.51 3.10
N PHE A 278 -11.34 -7.95 1.90
CA PHE A 278 -12.31 -6.91 1.60
C PHE A 278 -13.75 -7.41 1.63
N GLU A 279 -14.00 -8.70 1.48
CA GLU A 279 -15.35 -9.29 1.52
C GLU A 279 -15.91 -9.38 2.95
N ASP A 280 -15.04 -9.45 3.96
CA ASP A 280 -15.46 -9.71 5.34
C ASP A 280 -16.22 -8.54 5.98
N HIS A 281 -17.09 -8.84 6.93
CA HIS A 281 -17.94 -7.85 7.58
C HIS A 281 -17.46 -7.43 8.97
N ASP A 282 -16.48 -8.16 9.53
CA ASP A 282 -15.95 -7.94 10.87
C ASP A 282 -14.45 -7.63 10.82
N ILE A 283 -13.96 -6.81 11.74
CA ILE A 283 -12.54 -6.62 12.05
C ILE A 283 -12.26 -7.27 13.41
N ILE A 284 -11.24 -8.12 13.49
CA ILE A 284 -10.79 -8.80 14.72
C ILE A 284 -9.72 -8.00 15.49
N GLY A 285 -9.10 -7.01 14.84
CA GLY A 285 -8.11 -6.14 15.48
C GLY A 285 -7.20 -5.45 14.48
N PHE A 286 -6.07 -4.95 14.98
CA PHE A 286 -5.00 -4.36 14.19
C PHE A 286 -3.66 -4.95 14.62
N ALA A 287 -2.96 -5.64 13.73
CA ALA A 287 -1.61 -6.15 13.96
C ALA A 287 -0.55 -5.24 13.35
N GLN A 288 0.72 -5.46 13.70
CA GLN A 288 1.80 -4.48 13.45
C GLN A 288 2.71 -4.82 12.27
N ASP A 289 2.66 -6.04 11.76
CA ASP A 289 3.49 -6.52 10.66
C ASP A 289 2.73 -7.54 9.78
N HIS A 290 2.96 -7.49 8.46
CA HIS A 290 2.21 -8.29 7.47
C HIS A 290 3.05 -8.59 6.23
N LEU A 291 2.81 -9.74 5.60
CA LEU A 291 3.35 -10.06 4.29
C LEU A 291 2.45 -9.48 3.19
N ASN A 292 3.03 -8.84 2.17
CA ASN A 292 2.26 -8.27 1.06
C ASN A 292 2.20 -9.23 -0.12
N GLY A 293 1.04 -9.86 -0.29
CA GLY A 293 0.71 -10.64 -1.48
C GLY A 293 1.31 -12.03 -1.52
N THR A 294 1.63 -12.64 -0.37
CA THR A 294 2.29 -13.95 -0.35
C THR A 294 1.30 -15.11 -0.29
N GLY A 295 1.64 -16.27 -0.86
CA GLY A 295 0.86 -17.51 -0.74
C GLY A 295 1.05 -18.29 0.58
N SER A 296 1.65 -17.69 1.61
CA SER A 296 1.89 -18.33 2.93
C SER A 296 1.68 -17.33 4.06
N GLN A 297 1.18 -17.84 5.20
CA GLN A 297 0.91 -17.06 6.41
C GLN A 297 2.15 -16.97 7.31
N ASP A 298 2.45 -15.79 7.82
CA ASP A 298 3.34 -15.48 8.96
C ASP A 298 3.10 -14.00 9.32
N LEU A 299 3.78 -13.50 10.36
CA LEU A 299 3.56 -12.15 10.92
C LEU A 299 2.17 -12.07 11.59
N GLY A 300 1.50 -10.92 11.57
CA GLY A 300 0.27 -10.69 12.33
C GLY A 300 0.53 -10.52 13.83
N ASP A 301 1.73 -10.03 14.19
CA ASP A 301 2.17 -9.95 15.57
C ASP A 301 1.55 -8.72 16.29
N ILE A 302 1.27 -8.90 17.59
CA ILE A 302 0.79 -7.87 18.52
C ILE A 302 -0.50 -7.22 18.02
N LEU A 303 -1.59 -7.97 18.14
CA LEU A 303 -2.92 -7.51 17.75
C LEU A 303 -3.54 -6.67 18.86
N ILE A 304 -4.10 -5.52 18.47
CA ILE A 304 -4.84 -4.65 19.37
C ILE A 304 -6.28 -4.46 18.90
N PHE A 305 -7.23 -4.34 19.83
CA PHE A 305 -8.64 -4.11 19.52
C PHE A 305 -9.27 -3.14 20.54
N PRO A 306 -9.60 -1.89 20.16
CA PRO A 306 -10.21 -0.92 21.06
C PRO A 306 -11.74 -1.10 21.15
N PHE A 307 -12.31 -0.95 22.34
CA PHE A 307 -13.76 -1.08 22.54
C PHE A 307 -14.29 -0.34 23.78
N VAL A 308 -15.61 -0.18 23.86
CA VAL A 308 -16.32 0.37 25.02
C VAL A 308 -17.04 -0.72 25.82
N GLY A 309 -16.91 -0.72 27.14
CA GLY A 309 -17.72 -1.52 28.06
C GLY A 309 -17.17 -2.92 28.38
N SER A 310 -18.04 -3.86 28.74
CA SER A 310 -17.65 -5.19 29.26
C SER A 310 -18.01 -6.38 28.36
N ASN A 311 -18.71 -6.16 27.24
CA ASN A 311 -19.40 -7.23 26.49
C ASN A 311 -18.80 -7.61 25.13
N HIS A 312 -17.52 -7.33 24.84
CA HIS A 312 -16.86 -7.77 23.60
C HIS A 312 -16.24 -9.17 23.72
N ARG A 313 -17.04 -10.20 24.05
CA ARG A 313 -16.51 -11.58 24.25
C ARG A 313 -15.76 -12.14 23.04
N ALA A 314 -16.08 -11.68 21.84
CA ALA A 314 -15.45 -12.14 20.60
C ALA A 314 -14.32 -11.23 20.10
N PHE A 315 -14.04 -10.10 20.76
CA PHE A 315 -13.03 -9.09 20.36
C PHE A 315 -13.00 -8.78 18.86
N LYS A 316 -14.18 -8.70 18.26
CA LYS A 316 -14.37 -8.31 16.86
C LYS A 316 -15.50 -7.31 16.76
N SER A 317 -15.49 -6.43 15.77
CA SER A 317 -16.56 -5.48 15.50
C SER A 317 -16.99 -5.54 14.06
N SER A 318 -18.29 -5.48 13.82
CA SER A 318 -18.78 -5.14 12.48
C SER A 318 -18.33 -3.73 12.10
N TYR A 319 -18.24 -3.51 10.79
CA TYR A 319 -17.97 -2.21 10.20
C TYR A 319 -18.63 -2.13 8.83
N ARG A 320 -18.84 -0.89 8.37
CA ARG A 320 -19.36 -0.63 7.04
C ARG A 320 -18.24 -0.21 6.11
N LYS A 321 -18.19 -0.75 4.89
CA LYS A 321 -17.12 -0.46 3.92
C LYS A 321 -16.99 1.02 3.58
N TYR A 322 -18.07 1.80 3.66
CA TYR A 322 -18.04 3.25 3.42
C TYR A 322 -17.50 4.07 4.62
N ASN A 323 -17.35 3.45 5.79
CA ASN A 323 -16.77 4.03 7.00
C ASN A 323 -15.26 3.77 7.13
N GLN A 324 -14.68 2.90 6.29
CA GLN A 324 -13.23 2.77 6.18
C GLN A 324 -12.67 3.68 5.09
N TYR A 325 -11.40 4.05 5.24
CA TYR A 325 -10.62 4.80 4.26
C TYR A 325 -9.14 4.45 4.43
N ALA A 326 -8.44 4.29 3.31
CA ALA A 326 -7.02 3.96 3.27
C ALA A 326 -6.32 4.84 2.24
N SER A 327 -5.13 5.32 2.58
CA SER A 327 -4.23 6.03 1.68
C SER A 327 -2.78 5.71 2.05
N PRO A 328 -1.78 5.91 1.16
CA PRO A 328 -0.40 5.55 1.48
C PRO A 328 0.09 6.14 2.80
N GLY A 329 0.38 5.27 3.77
CA GLY A 329 0.82 5.65 5.12
C GLY A 329 -0.31 5.89 6.15
N TYR A 330 -1.58 5.65 5.81
CA TYR A 330 -2.71 5.95 6.68
C TYR A 330 -3.92 5.03 6.46
N TYR A 331 -4.54 4.59 7.55
CA TYR A 331 -5.82 3.87 7.53
C TYR A 331 -6.76 4.39 8.62
N ARG A 332 -8.07 4.40 8.35
CA ARG A 332 -9.11 4.65 9.34
C ARG A 332 -10.35 3.80 9.15
N VAL A 333 -11.06 3.53 10.24
CA VAL A 333 -12.35 2.82 10.24
C VAL A 333 -13.21 3.18 11.47
N ARG A 334 -14.53 3.17 11.31
CA ARG A 334 -15.48 3.10 12.43
C ARG A 334 -15.78 1.65 12.77
N LEU A 335 -15.50 1.24 13.99
CA LEU A 335 -15.90 -0.04 14.56
C LEU A 335 -17.28 0.14 15.23
N ASP A 336 -18.33 -0.33 14.55
CA ASP A 336 -19.72 -0.01 14.91
C ASP A 336 -20.12 -0.63 16.26
N ASP A 337 -19.84 -1.92 16.46
CA ASP A 337 -20.17 -2.64 17.71
C ASP A 337 -19.24 -2.23 18.85
N ALA A 338 -17.96 -1.99 18.55
CA ALA A 338 -16.98 -1.57 19.54
C ALA A 338 -17.15 -0.12 19.98
N LYS A 339 -17.88 0.69 19.18
CA LYS A 339 -18.13 2.11 19.38
C LYS A 339 -16.85 2.95 19.43
N VAL A 340 -15.94 2.68 18.50
CA VAL A 340 -14.65 3.36 18.40
C VAL A 340 -14.37 3.80 16.96
N ASP A 341 -13.94 5.05 16.79
CA ASP A 341 -13.24 5.47 15.58
C ASP A 341 -11.76 5.18 15.75
N ALA A 342 -11.19 4.40 14.82
CA ALA A 342 -9.79 3.99 14.82
C ALA A 342 -9.07 4.60 13.62
N GLU A 343 -7.93 5.24 13.88
CA GLU A 343 -7.03 5.81 12.88
C GLU A 343 -5.60 5.34 13.17
N VAL A 344 -4.83 5.00 12.13
CA VAL A 344 -3.43 4.57 12.25
C VAL A 344 -2.55 5.18 11.15
N THR A 345 -1.34 5.57 11.53
CA THR A 345 -0.24 5.97 10.63
C THR A 345 1.05 5.27 11.08
N ALA A 346 2.08 5.25 10.22
CA ALA A 346 3.34 4.56 10.53
C ALA A 346 4.60 5.38 10.23
N THR A 347 5.70 5.03 10.89
CA THR A 347 7.10 5.33 10.52
C THR A 347 7.80 4.03 10.11
N GLU A 348 9.12 4.03 9.97
CA GLU A 348 9.89 2.83 9.63
C GLU A 348 9.69 1.71 10.66
N HIS A 349 9.74 2.02 11.96
CA HIS A 349 9.70 1.02 13.03
C HIS A 349 8.54 1.21 14.00
N THR A 350 7.65 2.18 13.77
CA THR A 350 6.58 2.53 14.73
C THR A 350 5.22 2.70 14.06
N ALA A 351 4.17 2.29 14.74
CA ALA A 351 2.79 2.64 14.46
C ALA A 351 2.32 3.69 15.46
N LEU A 352 1.50 4.63 15.01
CA LEU A 352 0.79 5.59 15.86
C LEU A 352 -0.71 5.48 15.61
N TYR A 353 -1.43 5.09 16.65
CA TYR A 353 -2.89 4.99 16.64
C TYR A 353 -3.52 6.18 17.35
N ARG A 354 -4.70 6.57 16.86
CA ARG A 354 -5.64 7.47 17.53
C ARG A 354 -6.99 6.78 17.60
N PHE A 355 -7.44 6.47 18.82
CA PHE A 355 -8.73 5.85 19.10
C PHE A 355 -9.64 6.85 19.77
N ARG A 356 -10.83 7.06 19.23
CA ARG A 356 -11.87 7.89 19.84
C ARG A 356 -13.03 7.02 20.28
N TYR A 357 -13.26 6.97 21.58
CA TYR A 357 -14.28 6.13 22.19
C TYR A 357 -15.62 6.87 22.31
N ASP A 358 -16.70 6.22 21.91
CA ASP A 358 -18.07 6.68 22.11
C ASP A 358 -18.67 6.02 23.36
N GLY A 359 -18.11 6.40 24.52
CA GLY A 359 -18.52 5.95 25.85
C GLY A 359 -17.45 6.14 26.92
N ASP A 360 -17.86 6.00 28.19
CA ASP A 360 -17.02 6.30 29.36
C ASP A 360 -16.08 5.16 29.80
N ASP A 361 -16.34 3.92 29.36
CA ASP A 361 -15.58 2.72 29.76
C ASP A 361 -14.63 2.28 28.62
N ALA A 362 -13.65 3.13 28.31
CA ALA A 362 -12.68 2.92 27.24
C ALA A 362 -11.68 1.79 27.56
N LYS A 363 -11.61 0.79 26.68
CA LYS A 363 -10.74 -0.38 26.85
C LYS A 363 -9.99 -0.74 25.58
N LEU A 364 -8.85 -1.38 25.77
CA LEU A 364 -8.02 -1.93 24.70
C LEU A 364 -7.72 -3.39 25.00
N PHE A 365 -8.12 -4.28 24.11
CA PHE A 365 -7.65 -5.66 24.09
C PHE A 365 -6.28 -5.72 23.43
N VAL A 366 -5.34 -6.42 24.05
CA VAL A 366 -4.00 -6.68 23.55
C VAL A 366 -3.81 -8.19 23.50
N ASP A 367 -3.68 -8.72 22.29
CA ASP A 367 -3.48 -10.14 22.00
C ASP A 367 -2.05 -10.37 21.51
N LEU A 368 -1.20 -10.84 22.42
CA LEU A 368 0.19 -11.21 22.10
C LEU A 368 0.29 -12.66 21.57
N GLN A 369 -0.83 -13.38 21.53
CA GLN A 369 -0.94 -14.73 20.97
C GLN A 369 -1.44 -14.69 19.53
N SER A 370 -1.85 -13.55 18.98
CA SER A 370 -2.23 -13.44 17.56
C SER A 370 -1.09 -13.76 16.61
N GLY A 371 -1.44 -14.10 15.37
CA GLY A 371 -0.54 -14.26 14.24
C GLY A 371 -1.28 -14.90 13.07
N ASP A 372 -0.85 -14.57 11.85
CA ASP A 372 -1.39 -15.19 10.64
C ASP A 372 -0.89 -16.64 10.55
N VAL A 373 -1.82 -17.59 10.57
CA VAL A 373 -1.53 -19.04 10.62
C VAL A 373 -2.40 -19.83 9.64
N LEU A 374 -2.04 -21.08 9.34
CA LEU A 374 -2.84 -21.91 8.44
C LEU A 374 -4.01 -22.60 9.15
N THR A 375 -3.86 -22.91 10.44
CA THR A 375 -4.85 -23.68 11.20
C THR A 375 -5.08 -23.12 12.60
N ASP A 376 -6.25 -23.40 13.16
CA ASP A 376 -6.61 -23.05 14.55
C ASP A 376 -5.60 -23.59 15.58
N ASN A 377 -5.15 -24.84 15.42
CA ASN A 377 -4.15 -25.40 16.31
C ASN A 377 -2.81 -24.65 16.24
N GLU A 378 -2.43 -24.15 15.06
CA GLU A 378 -1.24 -23.32 14.92
C GLU A 378 -1.38 -21.99 15.67
N LEU A 379 -2.55 -21.33 15.64
CA LEU A 379 -2.79 -20.08 16.38
C LEU A 379 -2.50 -20.24 17.88
N HIS A 380 -2.79 -21.41 18.44
CA HIS A 380 -2.53 -21.68 19.85
C HIS A 380 -1.08 -22.09 20.13
N THR A 381 -0.29 -22.47 19.12
CA THR A 381 1.01 -23.14 19.33
C THR A 381 2.20 -22.50 18.62
N HIS A 382 1.99 -21.53 17.72
CA HIS A 382 3.07 -20.86 16.98
C HIS A 382 3.97 -20.01 17.88
N ILE A 383 3.43 -19.46 18.98
CA ILE A 383 4.23 -18.79 20.00
C ILE A 383 5.05 -19.82 20.80
N LEU A 384 6.36 -19.76 20.66
CA LEU A 384 7.31 -20.63 21.34
C LEU A 384 7.71 -20.09 22.72
N GLU A 385 7.88 -18.78 22.83
CA GLU A 385 8.28 -18.06 24.04
C GLU A 385 7.63 -16.67 24.01
N ALA A 386 7.23 -16.16 25.17
CA ALA A 386 6.69 -14.82 25.30
C ALA A 386 7.05 -14.20 26.66
N SER A 387 7.34 -12.90 26.67
CA SER A 387 7.45 -12.10 27.88
C SER A 387 6.62 -10.83 27.76
N LEU A 388 6.14 -10.34 28.90
CA LEU A 388 5.43 -9.06 28.99
C LEU A 388 5.75 -8.39 30.32
N GLU A 389 6.28 -7.18 30.24
CA GLU A 389 6.51 -6.26 31.35
C GLU A 389 5.64 -5.00 31.17
N MET A 390 5.18 -4.44 32.29
CA MET A 390 4.38 -3.22 32.36
C MET A 390 5.10 -2.21 33.27
N PRO A 391 6.18 -1.57 32.79
CA PRO A 391 7.09 -0.78 33.64
C PRO A 391 6.43 0.47 34.23
N THR A 392 5.41 1.01 33.57
CA THR A 392 4.63 2.16 34.06
C THR A 392 3.16 1.99 33.71
N PRO A 393 2.24 2.78 34.31
CA PRO A 393 0.85 2.85 33.87
C PRO A 393 0.65 3.38 32.44
N TYR A 394 1.71 3.73 31.72
CA TYR A 394 1.66 4.27 30.36
C TYR A 394 2.32 3.36 29.33
N SER A 395 3.05 2.33 29.75
CA SER A 395 3.87 1.54 28.81
C SER A 395 3.85 0.04 29.08
N LEU A 396 4.01 -0.71 28.00
CA LEU A 396 4.21 -2.16 27.98
C LEU A 396 5.44 -2.45 27.13
N LYS A 397 6.19 -3.48 27.46
CA LYS A 397 7.30 -3.97 26.63
C LYS A 397 7.42 -5.48 26.76
N GLY A 398 7.98 -6.11 25.75
CA GLY A 398 8.12 -7.55 25.78
C GLY A 398 8.78 -8.12 24.55
N TYR A 399 8.68 -9.45 24.47
CA TYR A 399 9.30 -10.26 23.45
C TYR A 399 8.38 -11.43 23.08
N LEU A 400 8.37 -11.79 21.80
CA LEU A 400 7.74 -12.97 21.25
C LEU A 400 8.77 -13.76 20.42
N LYS A 401 8.79 -15.07 20.63
CA LYS A 401 9.43 -16.02 19.74
C LYS A 401 8.35 -16.79 19.01
N THR A 402 8.30 -16.68 17.69
CA THR A 402 7.23 -17.28 16.88
C THR A 402 7.81 -18.33 15.93
N ARG A 403 7.01 -19.32 15.54
CA ARG A 403 7.36 -20.26 14.47
C ARG A 403 6.14 -20.59 13.63
N ARG A 404 6.10 -20.02 12.42
CA ARG A 404 5.24 -20.45 11.32
C ARG A 404 6.06 -20.66 10.07
N PHE A 405 6.15 -19.66 9.18
CA PHE A 405 6.87 -19.79 7.93
C PHE A 405 8.37 -19.64 8.18
N GLY A 406 8.72 -18.67 9.02
CA GLY A 406 10.00 -18.58 9.70
C GLY A 406 9.90 -18.78 11.22
N GLU A 407 11.05 -19.00 11.86
CA GLU A 407 11.19 -18.85 13.31
C GLU A 407 11.80 -17.49 13.62
N ARG A 408 11.01 -16.62 14.25
CA ARG A 408 11.32 -15.18 14.39
C ARG A 408 11.37 -14.77 15.86
N GLN A 409 12.01 -13.63 16.08
CA GLN A 409 12.11 -12.97 17.38
C GLN A 409 11.67 -11.53 17.22
N VAL A 410 10.65 -11.15 17.98
CA VAL A 410 9.99 -9.86 17.88
C VAL A 410 10.00 -9.21 19.24
N TYR A 411 10.64 -8.06 19.35
CA TYR A 411 10.62 -7.23 20.55
C TYR A 411 9.72 -6.05 20.31
N PHE A 412 9.00 -5.64 21.34
CA PHE A 412 8.07 -4.52 21.22
C PHE A 412 8.12 -3.58 22.40
N TYR A 413 7.78 -2.33 22.12
CA TYR A 413 7.49 -1.32 23.12
C TYR A 413 6.20 -0.60 22.74
N ILE A 414 5.28 -0.51 23.71
CA ILE A 414 3.98 0.12 23.56
C ILE A 414 3.91 1.29 24.53
N GLU A 415 3.55 2.47 24.04
CA GLU A 415 3.34 3.68 24.83
C GLU A 415 1.91 4.19 24.64
N THR A 416 1.28 4.68 25.71
CA THR A 416 -0.05 5.29 25.70
C THR A 416 0.04 6.72 26.19
N ASN A 417 -0.81 7.62 25.66
CA ASN A 417 -0.87 8.99 26.14
C ASN A 417 -1.69 9.14 27.44
N LYS A 418 -2.34 8.07 27.90
CA LYS A 418 -3.21 8.04 29.07
C LYS A 418 -2.89 6.83 29.95
N PRO A 419 -2.97 6.97 31.28
CA PRO A 419 -2.69 5.86 32.16
C PRO A 419 -3.75 4.77 32.00
N TYR A 420 -3.30 3.53 31.93
CA TYR A 420 -4.15 2.34 31.93
C TYR A 420 -4.07 1.60 33.26
N MET A 421 -5.06 0.73 33.48
CA MET A 421 -5.03 -0.34 34.47
C MET A 421 -5.35 -1.67 33.77
N VAL A 422 -4.81 -2.78 34.27
CA VAL A 422 -5.19 -4.10 33.76
C VAL A 422 -6.59 -4.43 34.27
N ASP A 423 -7.55 -4.50 33.35
CA ASP A 423 -8.95 -4.85 33.66
C ASP A 423 -9.11 -6.35 33.88
N SER A 424 -8.51 -7.13 32.98
CA SER A 424 -8.52 -8.59 33.03
C SER A 424 -7.39 -9.18 32.21
N ILE A 425 -6.92 -10.36 32.61
CA ILE A 425 -6.08 -11.24 31.80
C ILE A 425 -6.96 -12.42 31.42
N LEU A 426 -7.09 -12.70 30.12
CA LEU A 426 -7.88 -13.82 29.64
C LEU A 426 -7.17 -15.14 30.03
N PRO A 427 -7.93 -16.19 30.39
CA PRO A 427 -7.35 -17.50 30.60
C PRO A 427 -6.60 -17.98 29.35
N ALA A 428 -5.39 -18.52 29.55
CA ALA A 428 -4.67 -19.19 28.48
C ALA A 428 -5.43 -20.45 28.05
N GLN A 429 -5.57 -20.64 26.74
CA GLN A 429 -6.06 -21.88 26.16
C GLN A 429 -4.93 -22.90 26.04
N ALA A 430 -5.29 -24.15 25.76
CA ALA A 430 -4.30 -25.22 25.62
C ALA A 430 -3.28 -24.90 24.51
N GLY A 431 -1.99 -24.91 24.85
CA GLY A 431 -0.90 -24.60 23.92
C GLY A 431 -0.41 -23.15 23.98
N GLU A 432 -1.28 -22.21 24.36
CA GLU A 432 -0.95 -20.78 24.35
C GLU A 432 0.14 -20.44 25.37
N LYS A 433 1.04 -19.53 24.97
CA LYS A 433 2.16 -19.09 25.81
C LYS A 433 2.19 -17.58 26.02
N ALA A 434 1.59 -16.81 25.12
CA ALA A 434 1.53 -15.36 25.23
C ALA A 434 0.27 -14.91 25.99
N LYS A 435 0.36 -13.73 26.62
CA LYS A 435 -0.74 -13.16 27.39
C LYS A 435 -1.72 -12.45 26.46
N ARG A 436 -3.01 -12.62 26.79
CA ARG A 436 -4.11 -11.84 26.24
C ARG A 436 -4.73 -11.04 27.36
N LEU A 437 -4.78 -9.72 27.24
CA LEU A 437 -5.22 -8.86 28.33
C LEU A 437 -6.07 -7.70 27.83
N VAL A 438 -6.92 -7.21 28.73
CA VAL A 438 -7.74 -6.03 28.52
C VAL A 438 -7.20 -4.93 29.43
N LEU A 439 -6.84 -3.81 28.82
CA LEU A 439 -6.47 -2.58 29.50
C LEU A 439 -7.70 -1.67 29.58
N ARG A 440 -7.91 -1.04 30.74
CA ARG A 440 -8.93 -0.02 30.94
C ARG A 440 -8.27 1.34 31.14
N PHE A 441 -8.73 2.35 30.42
CA PHE A 441 -8.26 3.72 30.59
C PHE A 441 -9.13 4.46 31.60
N ASN A 442 -8.52 5.32 32.40
CA ASN A 442 -9.27 6.16 33.34
C ASN A 442 -10.22 7.10 32.60
N LYS A 443 -11.40 7.34 33.20
CA LYS A 443 -12.40 8.28 32.70
C LYS A 443 -11.79 9.68 32.56
N ALA A 444 -11.49 10.08 31.32
CA ALA A 444 -10.95 11.38 30.99
C ALA A 444 -12.02 12.24 30.30
N LYS A 445 -11.92 13.58 30.44
CA LYS A 445 -12.80 14.51 29.72
C LYS A 445 -12.63 14.43 28.19
N ASP A 446 -11.44 14.03 27.74
CA ASP A 446 -11.14 13.75 26.34
C ASP A 446 -11.45 12.27 26.05
N PRO A 447 -12.30 11.93 25.07
CA PRO A 447 -12.57 10.54 24.68
C PRO A 447 -11.46 9.87 23.85
N THR A 448 -10.36 10.58 23.56
CA THR A 448 -9.29 10.11 22.66
C THR A 448 -8.17 9.42 23.43
N VAL A 449 -7.81 8.18 23.07
CA VAL A 449 -6.59 7.51 23.51
C VAL A 449 -5.65 7.40 22.32
N MET A 450 -4.40 7.78 22.49
CA MET A 450 -3.36 7.55 21.50
C MET A 450 -2.40 6.47 22.01
N LEU A 451 -1.94 5.65 21.08
CA LEU A 451 -1.08 4.50 21.32
C LEU A 451 0.04 4.50 20.30
N LYS A 452 1.28 4.32 20.75
CA LYS A 452 2.43 4.04 19.89
C LYS A 452 2.84 2.59 20.09
N ILE A 453 3.18 1.91 19.02
CA ILE A 453 3.78 0.57 19.08
C ILE A 453 5.03 0.59 18.23
N SER A 454 6.16 0.15 18.77
CA SER A 454 7.39 -0.02 18.01
C SER A 454 7.88 -1.46 18.07
N LEU A 455 8.52 -1.88 16.99
CA LEU A 455 9.08 -3.22 16.83
C LEU A 455 10.61 -3.16 16.74
N SER A 456 11.24 -4.27 17.11
CA SER A 456 12.68 -4.50 16.93
C SER A 456 12.94 -5.99 16.74
N THR A 457 13.89 -6.34 15.89
CA THR A 457 14.38 -7.73 15.80
C THR A 457 15.40 -8.03 16.89
N VAL A 458 15.92 -7.03 17.61
CA VAL A 458 17.10 -7.11 18.49
C VAL A 458 16.73 -7.07 19.97
N SER A 459 15.96 -6.08 20.42
CA SER A 459 15.69 -5.91 21.86
C SER A 459 14.56 -4.93 22.14
N GLU A 460 14.02 -5.00 23.36
CA GLU A 460 13.07 -4.00 23.89
C GLU A 460 13.66 -2.58 23.90
N ILE A 461 14.96 -2.45 24.18
CA ILE A 461 15.68 -1.17 24.18
C ILE A 461 15.77 -0.61 22.76
N GLY A 462 15.99 -1.46 21.77
CA GLY A 462 15.99 -1.08 20.35
C GLY A 462 14.62 -0.60 19.88
N ALA A 463 13.56 -1.30 20.27
CA ALA A 463 12.18 -0.87 20.00
C ALA A 463 11.88 0.49 20.66
N GLU A 464 12.25 0.69 21.93
CA GLU A 464 12.06 1.96 22.63
C GLU A 464 12.88 3.10 22.02
N ALA A 465 14.11 2.84 21.59
CA ALA A 465 14.96 3.83 20.93
C ALA A 465 14.37 4.29 19.59
N SER A 466 13.89 3.34 18.78
CA SER A 466 13.25 3.64 17.50
C SER A 466 11.98 4.49 17.67
N LEU A 467 11.18 4.19 18.71
CA LEU A 467 10.02 5.02 19.08
C LEU A 467 10.42 6.45 19.42
N LYS A 468 11.43 6.62 20.28
CA LYS A 468 11.89 7.96 20.71
C LYS A 468 12.45 8.78 19.56
N GLU A 469 13.13 8.15 18.61
CA GLU A 469 13.72 8.83 17.46
C GLU A 469 12.67 9.22 16.41
N GLU A 470 11.83 8.27 16.00
CA GLU A 470 10.89 8.46 14.88
C GLU A 470 9.58 9.12 15.32
N ASN A 471 9.14 8.86 16.55
CA ASN A 471 7.85 9.29 17.08
C ASN A 471 7.93 9.84 18.53
N PRO A 472 8.70 10.92 18.78
CA PRO A 472 8.92 11.46 20.13
C PRO A 472 7.69 12.12 20.77
N GLY A 473 6.70 12.55 19.99
CA GLY A 473 5.54 13.31 20.44
C GLY A 473 4.21 12.58 20.21
N TRP A 474 3.09 13.30 20.35
CA TRP A 474 1.73 12.76 20.12
C TRP A 474 1.02 13.48 18.96
N ASP A 475 1.78 13.98 17.99
CA ASP A 475 1.23 14.68 16.82
C ASP A 475 0.94 13.69 15.68
N PHE A 476 -0.29 13.16 15.69
CA PHE A 476 -0.76 12.23 14.66
C PHE A 476 -0.69 12.83 13.25
N ALA A 477 -1.10 14.10 13.10
CA ALA A 477 -1.16 14.75 11.80
C ALA A 477 0.24 14.90 11.19
N ARG A 478 1.24 15.24 12.01
CA ARG A 478 2.64 15.32 11.58
C ARG A 478 3.20 13.97 11.14
N ILE A 479 2.97 12.89 11.89
CA ILE A 479 3.46 11.55 11.50
C ILE A 479 2.79 11.09 10.20
N LYS A 480 1.48 11.31 10.05
CA LYS A 480 0.74 11.06 8.81
C LYS A 480 1.35 11.82 7.62
N GLU A 481 1.59 13.11 7.79
CA GLU A 481 2.21 13.94 6.74
C GLU A 481 3.62 13.45 6.36
N VAL A 482 4.42 13.03 7.34
CA VAL A 482 5.75 12.43 7.08
C VAL A 482 5.62 11.14 6.26
N ALA A 483 4.67 10.27 6.60
CA ALA A 483 4.42 9.03 5.86
C ALA A 483 3.96 9.32 4.41
N GLU A 484 2.99 10.23 4.25
CA GLU A 484 2.48 10.67 2.94
C GLU A 484 3.59 11.27 2.07
N ASN A 485 4.48 12.06 2.65
CA ASN A 485 5.60 12.66 1.93
C ASN A 485 6.61 11.62 1.44
N LYS A 486 6.89 10.57 2.22
CA LYS A 486 7.75 9.45 1.79
C LYS A 486 7.15 8.72 0.60
N TRP A 487 5.84 8.45 0.63
CA TRP A 487 5.13 7.85 -0.50
C TRP A 487 5.07 8.76 -1.72
N SER A 488 4.73 10.03 -1.53
CA SER A 488 4.70 11.03 -2.59
C SER A 488 6.04 11.10 -3.33
N ASN A 489 7.16 11.03 -2.62
CA ASN A 489 8.51 11.04 -3.20
C ASN A 489 8.81 9.82 -4.11
N ILE A 490 8.20 8.66 -3.86
CA ILE A 490 8.35 7.47 -4.72
C ILE A 490 7.36 7.52 -5.87
N LEU A 491 6.08 7.77 -5.56
CA LEU A 491 5.01 7.74 -6.54
C LEU A 491 5.16 8.82 -7.62
N SER A 492 5.68 10.01 -7.25
CA SER A 492 5.96 11.10 -8.20
C SER A 492 7.20 10.89 -9.08
N ARG A 493 7.92 9.76 -8.93
CA ARG A 493 9.04 9.43 -9.84
C ARG A 493 8.56 9.07 -11.22
N VAL A 494 7.28 8.70 -11.38
CA VAL A 494 6.69 8.38 -12.67
C VAL A 494 5.38 9.13 -12.86
N ASP A 495 5.34 9.99 -13.87
CA ASP A 495 4.11 10.66 -14.32
C ASP A 495 3.56 9.93 -15.54
N ILE A 496 2.26 9.60 -15.55
CA ILE A 496 1.60 8.96 -16.69
C ILE A 496 0.35 9.72 -17.17
N GLU A 497 0.13 9.72 -18.48
CA GLU A 497 -1.10 10.22 -19.11
C GLU A 497 -1.95 9.04 -19.60
N GLY A 498 -3.05 8.76 -18.89
CA GLY A 498 -3.98 7.68 -19.15
C GLY A 498 -5.34 7.93 -18.52
N SER A 499 -6.25 6.97 -18.63
CA SER A 499 -7.54 7.01 -17.92
C SER A 499 -7.33 6.94 -16.41
N ASP A 500 -8.31 7.40 -15.62
CA ASP A 500 -8.20 7.36 -14.16
C ASP A 500 -8.07 5.93 -13.63
N SER A 501 -8.75 4.94 -14.23
CA SER A 501 -8.59 3.52 -13.87
C SER A 501 -7.15 3.02 -14.09
N VAL A 502 -6.52 3.38 -15.22
CA VAL A 502 -5.12 3.00 -15.49
C VAL A 502 -4.16 3.70 -14.52
N LYS A 503 -4.40 4.98 -14.21
CA LYS A 503 -3.62 5.70 -13.19
C LYS A 503 -3.76 5.06 -11.82
N THR A 504 -4.98 4.71 -11.43
CA THR A 504 -5.25 4.05 -10.15
C THR A 504 -4.47 2.75 -10.05
N MET A 505 -4.59 1.87 -11.04
CA MET A 505 -3.87 0.59 -11.01
C MET A 505 -2.35 0.80 -11.06
N PHE A 506 -1.84 1.78 -11.82
CA PHE A 506 -0.41 2.05 -11.92
C PHE A 506 0.20 2.56 -10.61
N TYR A 507 -0.39 3.58 -10.00
CA TYR A 507 0.11 4.12 -8.74
C TYR A 507 -0.10 3.15 -7.57
N THR A 508 -1.14 2.32 -7.63
CA THR A 508 -1.34 1.22 -6.67
C THR A 508 -0.29 0.13 -6.83
N SER A 509 0.01 -0.28 -8.07
CA SER A 509 1.08 -1.24 -8.34
C SER A 509 2.44 -0.71 -7.88
N LEU A 510 2.73 0.58 -8.12
CA LEU A 510 3.98 1.19 -7.68
C LEU A 510 4.08 1.26 -6.14
N TYR A 511 2.96 1.54 -5.47
CA TYR A 511 2.86 1.46 -4.01
C TYR A 511 3.20 0.05 -3.51
N ARG A 512 2.49 -0.98 -3.98
CA ARG A 512 2.69 -2.38 -3.55
C ARG A 512 4.10 -2.89 -3.83
N ALA A 513 4.67 -2.56 -4.99
CA ALA A 513 6.05 -2.89 -5.34
C ALA A 513 7.11 -2.29 -4.39
N CYS A 514 6.77 -1.26 -3.61
CA CYS A 514 7.67 -0.56 -2.70
C CYS A 514 7.32 -0.76 -1.20
N ILE A 515 6.39 -1.67 -0.87
CA ILE A 515 6.13 -2.06 0.53
C ILE A 515 7.28 -2.94 1.04
N GLN A 516 7.71 -3.91 0.24
CA GLN A 516 8.75 -4.90 0.54
C GLN A 516 9.89 -4.83 -0.49
N PRO A 517 11.14 -5.21 -0.18
CA PRO A 517 11.66 -5.81 1.08
C PRO A 517 11.65 -4.86 2.28
N ASN A 518 11.56 -5.37 3.52
CA ASN A 518 11.47 -4.51 4.72
C ASN A 518 12.83 -4.33 5.40
N ASN A 519 13.17 -3.11 5.81
CA ASN A 519 14.32 -2.88 6.69
C ASN A 519 14.02 -3.42 8.09
N VAL A 520 14.79 -4.39 8.56
CA VAL A 520 14.61 -5.07 9.86
C VAL A 520 15.69 -4.69 10.88
N ALA A 521 16.62 -3.82 10.47
CA ALA A 521 17.61 -3.26 11.36
C ALA A 521 17.01 -2.07 12.12
N ASP A 522 17.20 -2.06 13.44
CA ASP A 522 16.83 -0.94 14.31
C ASP A 522 17.53 0.37 13.85
N VAL A 523 17.11 1.52 14.40
CA VAL A 523 17.69 2.84 14.07
C VAL A 523 19.21 2.94 14.25
N ASN A 524 19.81 2.10 15.09
CA ASN A 524 21.27 2.01 15.30
C ASN A 524 21.98 1.08 14.28
N GLY A 525 21.24 0.48 13.35
CA GLY A 525 21.71 -0.46 12.33
C GLY A 525 21.97 -1.89 12.83
N GLN A 526 21.61 -2.22 14.08
CA GLN A 526 21.66 -3.59 14.57
C GLN A 526 20.46 -4.39 14.08
N TYR A 527 20.68 -5.67 13.77
CA TYR A 527 19.62 -6.58 13.33
C TYR A 527 19.89 -7.99 13.85
N ARG A 528 18.84 -8.81 13.95
CA ARG A 528 19.00 -10.25 14.19
C ARG A 528 19.16 -11.00 12.89
N ALA A 529 20.24 -11.76 12.78
CA ALA A 529 20.57 -12.49 11.57
C ALA A 529 20.14 -13.97 11.63
N ALA A 530 20.41 -14.69 10.55
CA ALA A 530 19.99 -16.08 10.33
C ALA A 530 20.68 -17.15 11.19
N ASP A 531 21.65 -16.75 12.03
CA ASP A 531 22.23 -17.56 13.10
C ASP A 531 21.60 -17.31 14.48
N GLY A 532 20.56 -16.45 14.54
CA GLY A 532 19.89 -16.04 15.77
C GLY A 532 20.66 -15.00 16.59
N LYS A 533 21.82 -14.55 16.13
CA LYS A 533 22.66 -13.55 16.83
C LYS A 533 22.39 -12.15 16.30
N VAL A 534 22.80 -11.16 17.08
CA VAL A 534 22.73 -9.74 16.72
C VAL A 534 23.99 -9.36 15.96
N HIS A 535 23.82 -8.69 14.83
CA HIS A 535 24.90 -8.19 13.97
C HIS A 535 24.69 -6.71 13.65
N GLN A 536 25.74 -6.05 13.16
CA GLN A 536 25.70 -4.67 12.71
C GLN A 536 25.64 -4.61 11.18
N ALA A 537 24.66 -3.91 10.63
CA ALA A 537 24.52 -3.76 9.19
C ALA A 537 25.60 -2.81 8.62
N LYS A 538 26.29 -3.24 7.57
CA LYS A 538 27.36 -2.45 6.91
C LYS A 538 26.82 -1.15 6.28
N SER A 539 25.57 -1.16 5.81
CA SER A 539 24.93 0.01 5.20
C SER A 539 24.15 0.89 6.20
N GLY A 540 24.08 0.49 7.48
CA GLY A 540 23.14 1.06 8.45
C GLY A 540 21.71 0.50 8.35
N SER A 541 21.37 -0.20 7.26
CA SER A 541 20.11 -0.93 7.08
C SER A 541 20.38 -2.39 6.74
N HIS A 542 19.47 -3.28 7.15
CA HIS A 542 19.46 -4.68 6.75
C HIS A 542 18.05 -5.06 6.34
N TYR A 543 17.88 -5.56 5.13
CA TYR A 543 16.57 -5.89 4.57
C TYR A 543 16.31 -7.39 4.65
N SER A 544 15.05 -7.75 4.88
CA SER A 544 14.54 -9.12 4.82
C SER A 544 13.24 -9.17 4.00
N ILE A 545 12.58 -10.33 3.97
CA ILE A 545 11.40 -10.59 3.12
C ILE A 545 11.82 -10.42 1.65
N PHE A 546 12.76 -11.27 1.25
CA PHE A 546 13.22 -11.36 -0.12
C PHE A 546 12.50 -12.52 -0.81
N SER A 547 11.36 -12.24 -1.45
CA SER A 547 10.58 -13.22 -2.23
C SER A 547 11.25 -13.51 -3.58
N LEU A 548 12.45 -14.12 -3.54
CA LEU A 548 13.38 -14.04 -4.67
C LEU A 548 13.00 -14.89 -5.86
N TRP A 549 12.17 -15.91 -5.68
CA TRP A 549 11.66 -16.71 -6.79
C TRP A 549 10.75 -15.89 -7.72
N ASP A 550 10.11 -14.87 -7.16
CA ASP A 550 9.20 -13.97 -7.85
C ASP A 550 9.95 -12.71 -8.27
N THR A 551 10.47 -11.99 -7.28
CA THR A 551 10.94 -10.61 -7.40
C THR A 551 12.17 -10.46 -8.28
N PHE A 552 12.96 -11.50 -8.52
CA PHE A 552 14.08 -11.41 -9.47
C PHE A 552 13.60 -11.11 -10.90
N ARG A 553 12.36 -11.49 -11.24
CA ARG A 553 11.82 -11.45 -12.61
C ARG A 553 11.49 -10.02 -13.05
N ALA A 554 10.85 -9.23 -12.20
CA ALA A 554 10.49 -7.85 -12.52
C ALA A 554 10.74 -6.85 -11.38
N ALA A 555 10.45 -7.19 -10.12
CA ALA A 555 10.57 -6.23 -9.02
C ALA A 555 12.01 -5.72 -8.81
N HIS A 556 13.00 -6.60 -8.69
CA HIS A 556 14.40 -6.20 -8.60
C HIS A 556 14.89 -5.43 -9.84
N PRO A 557 14.59 -5.84 -11.09
CA PRO A 557 14.82 -5.01 -12.27
C PRO A 557 14.16 -3.63 -12.20
N LEU A 558 12.96 -3.51 -11.65
CA LEU A 558 12.26 -2.23 -11.47
C LEU A 558 12.98 -1.35 -10.45
N TYR A 559 13.47 -1.91 -9.36
CA TYR A 559 14.23 -1.17 -8.33
C TYR A 559 15.48 -0.53 -8.90
N THR A 560 16.17 -1.19 -9.83
CA THR A 560 17.34 -0.59 -10.50
C THR A 560 17.00 0.67 -11.31
N LEU A 561 15.75 0.85 -11.72
CA LEU A 561 15.28 2.02 -12.47
C LEU A 561 14.68 3.08 -11.55
N LEU A 562 13.75 2.70 -10.69
CA LEU A 562 12.90 3.64 -9.95
C LEU A 562 13.39 3.97 -8.55
N VAL A 563 14.05 3.04 -7.86
CA VAL A 563 14.60 3.22 -6.50
C VAL A 563 16.05 2.72 -6.39
N PRO A 564 16.96 3.17 -7.27
CA PRO A 564 18.32 2.65 -7.35
C PRO A 564 19.12 2.82 -6.06
N GLU A 565 18.75 3.77 -5.20
CA GLU A 565 19.35 3.96 -3.88
C GLU A 565 19.15 2.77 -2.93
N LYS A 566 18.15 1.91 -3.17
CA LYS A 566 17.87 0.72 -2.37
C LYS A 566 18.63 -0.53 -2.83
N VAL A 567 19.13 -0.54 -4.07
CA VAL A 567 19.76 -1.73 -4.68
C VAL A 567 21.01 -2.19 -3.91
N VAL A 568 21.89 -1.26 -3.54
CA VAL A 568 23.11 -1.61 -2.80
C VAL A 568 22.78 -2.13 -1.39
N PRO A 569 21.93 -1.46 -0.58
CA PRO A 569 21.48 -2.03 0.69
C PRO A 569 20.83 -3.42 0.59
N PHE A 570 20.04 -3.69 -0.45
CA PHE A 570 19.47 -5.03 -0.67
C PHE A 570 20.56 -6.06 -0.93
N VAL A 571 21.50 -5.79 -1.83
CA VAL A 571 22.61 -6.71 -2.13
C VAL A 571 23.48 -6.93 -0.90
N GLU A 572 23.86 -5.88 -0.18
CA GLU A 572 24.68 -6.01 1.04
C GLU A 572 23.96 -6.86 2.12
N SER A 573 22.63 -6.75 2.23
CA SER A 573 21.85 -7.62 3.14
C SER A 573 21.93 -9.10 2.73
N MET A 574 21.87 -9.38 1.42
CA MET A 574 22.04 -10.76 0.89
C MET A 574 23.47 -11.29 1.11
N LEU A 575 24.48 -10.44 0.96
CA LEU A 575 25.88 -10.80 1.21
C LEU A 575 26.15 -11.06 2.69
N ASP A 576 25.60 -10.22 3.58
CA ASP A 576 25.69 -10.41 5.03
C ASP A 576 25.02 -11.72 5.46
N TYR A 577 23.85 -12.04 4.90
CA TYR A 577 23.23 -13.35 5.08
C TYR A 577 24.15 -14.48 4.60
N SER A 578 24.78 -14.33 3.43
CA SER A 578 25.69 -15.34 2.88
C SER A 578 26.94 -15.57 3.72
N LYS A 579 27.46 -14.56 4.42
CA LYS A 579 28.59 -14.76 5.35
C LYS A 579 28.22 -15.69 6.50
N ILE A 580 26.96 -15.63 6.94
CA ILE A 580 26.45 -16.35 8.09
C ILE A 580 26.01 -17.77 7.70
N LYS A 581 25.23 -17.91 6.63
CA LYS A 581 24.68 -19.20 6.19
C LYS A 581 25.58 -19.95 5.23
N GLY A 582 26.50 -19.23 4.59
CA GLY A 582 27.47 -19.77 3.62
C GLY A 582 26.92 -19.97 2.21
N PHE A 583 25.74 -19.42 1.92
CA PHE A 583 25.10 -19.29 0.62
C PHE A 583 24.12 -18.10 0.68
N LEU A 584 23.80 -17.50 -0.47
CA LEU A 584 22.87 -16.39 -0.59
C LEU A 584 21.43 -16.80 -0.19
N PRO A 585 20.59 -15.85 0.24
CA PRO A 585 19.23 -16.17 0.66
C PRO A 585 18.38 -16.76 -0.47
N ILE A 586 17.44 -17.64 -0.11
CA ILE A 586 16.42 -18.16 -1.03
C ILE A 586 15.11 -17.41 -0.82
N TRP A 587 14.53 -17.46 0.39
CA TRP A 587 13.30 -16.72 0.74
C TRP A 587 13.24 -16.47 2.24
N PRO A 588 14.02 -15.50 2.76
CA PRO A 588 14.12 -15.24 4.17
C PRO A 588 13.00 -14.33 4.68
N VAL A 589 12.43 -14.65 5.85
CA VAL A 589 11.50 -13.80 6.61
C VAL A 589 12.16 -13.43 7.94
N TRP A 590 12.37 -12.13 8.17
CA TRP A 590 12.99 -11.60 9.40
C TRP A 590 14.23 -12.39 9.86
N GLY A 591 15.16 -12.57 8.94
CA GLY A 591 16.41 -13.28 9.20
C GLY A 591 16.29 -14.80 9.21
N TRP A 592 15.11 -15.40 9.16
CA TRP A 592 14.96 -16.85 9.06
C TRP A 592 14.79 -17.34 7.63
N GLU A 593 15.46 -18.44 7.25
CA GLU A 593 15.35 -19.03 5.92
C GLU A 593 14.19 -20.03 5.84
N THR A 594 13.24 -19.77 4.94
CA THR A 594 12.09 -20.66 4.72
C THR A 594 12.38 -21.73 3.67
N TYR A 595 13.33 -21.45 2.75
CA TYR A 595 13.60 -22.25 1.56
C TYR A 595 12.40 -22.39 0.60
N GLY A 596 11.41 -21.49 0.69
CA GLY A 596 10.56 -21.17 -0.46
C GLY A 596 11.41 -20.48 -1.54
N MET A 597 11.10 -20.49 -2.82
CA MET A 597 10.52 -21.63 -3.53
C MET A 597 11.65 -22.57 -3.96
N ILE A 598 12.22 -22.40 -5.15
CA ILE A 598 13.27 -23.26 -5.73
C ILE A 598 14.47 -22.44 -6.24
N ALA A 599 15.55 -23.15 -6.60
CA ALA A 599 16.79 -22.58 -7.12
C ALA A 599 17.40 -21.48 -6.20
N ASN A 600 18.22 -20.56 -6.72
CA ASN A 600 19.05 -19.64 -5.91
C ASN A 600 18.99 -18.20 -6.46
N HIS A 601 17.79 -17.63 -6.50
CA HIS A 601 17.53 -16.40 -7.26
C HIS A 601 18.02 -15.08 -6.64
N ALA A 602 18.71 -15.12 -5.49
CA ALA A 602 19.59 -14.02 -5.11
C ALA A 602 20.74 -13.84 -6.12
N VAL A 603 21.18 -14.91 -6.80
CA VAL A 603 22.25 -14.85 -7.81
C VAL A 603 21.93 -13.85 -8.93
N PRO A 604 20.82 -13.95 -9.68
CA PRO A 604 20.48 -12.97 -10.71
C PRO A 604 20.35 -11.55 -10.17
N VAL A 605 19.84 -11.35 -8.95
CA VAL A 605 19.74 -10.00 -8.36
C VAL A 605 21.12 -9.37 -8.15
N VAL A 606 22.05 -10.09 -7.52
CA VAL A 606 23.43 -9.63 -7.29
C VAL A 606 24.15 -9.39 -8.62
N VAL A 607 24.00 -10.31 -9.58
CA VAL A 607 24.64 -10.19 -10.90
C VAL A 607 24.08 -9.01 -11.69
N ASP A 608 22.77 -8.78 -11.69
CA ASP A 608 22.18 -7.65 -12.40
C ASP A 608 22.66 -6.31 -11.83
N ALA A 609 22.69 -6.18 -10.50
CA ALA A 609 23.26 -5.02 -9.83
C ALA A 609 24.73 -4.79 -10.23
N TYR A 610 25.55 -5.86 -10.25
CA TYR A 610 26.94 -5.77 -10.67
C TYR A 610 27.07 -5.30 -12.13
N LEU A 611 26.35 -5.93 -13.05
CA LEU A 611 26.44 -5.65 -14.49
C LEU A 611 25.88 -4.27 -14.87
N LYS A 612 24.94 -3.73 -14.09
CA LYS A 612 24.44 -2.35 -14.23
C LYS A 612 25.35 -1.30 -13.58
N GLY A 613 26.40 -1.72 -12.87
CA GLY A 613 27.43 -0.84 -12.33
C GLY A 613 27.12 -0.26 -10.94
N PHE A 614 26.24 -0.90 -10.18
CA PHE A 614 26.05 -0.56 -8.76
C PHE A 614 27.32 -0.88 -7.99
N LYS A 615 27.62 -0.05 -6.98
CA LYS A 615 28.87 -0.14 -6.19
C LYS A 615 28.76 -1.23 -5.13
N ILE A 616 29.00 -2.47 -5.54
CA ILE A 616 29.06 -3.65 -4.67
C ILE A 616 30.45 -4.29 -4.75
N ASP A 617 30.86 -4.98 -3.69
CA ASP A 617 32.15 -5.67 -3.66
C ASP A 617 32.13 -6.87 -4.60
N LYS A 618 32.94 -6.84 -5.66
CA LYS A 618 32.89 -7.85 -6.73
C LYS A 618 33.46 -9.20 -6.29
N GLU A 619 34.50 -9.20 -5.45
CA GLU A 619 35.12 -10.42 -4.93
C GLU A 619 34.19 -11.13 -3.96
N GLU A 620 33.62 -10.38 -3.00
CA GLU A 620 32.65 -10.86 -2.03
C GLU A 620 31.39 -11.37 -2.73
N SER A 621 30.85 -10.60 -3.68
CA SER A 621 29.67 -10.98 -4.45
C SER A 621 29.88 -12.27 -5.24
N PHE A 622 30.99 -12.38 -5.97
CA PHE A 622 31.26 -13.58 -6.75
C PHE A 622 31.51 -14.81 -5.88
N ALA A 623 32.18 -14.63 -4.73
CA ALA A 623 32.38 -15.71 -3.77
C ALA A 623 31.03 -16.22 -3.20
N ALA A 624 30.12 -15.31 -2.85
CA ALA A 624 28.77 -15.67 -2.38
C ALA A 624 27.96 -16.41 -3.46
N ILE A 625 28.01 -15.95 -4.72
CA ILE A 625 27.38 -16.63 -5.87
C ILE A 625 27.96 -18.04 -6.05
N GLN A 626 29.30 -18.15 -6.08
CA GLN A 626 29.96 -19.43 -6.28
C GLN A 626 29.60 -20.41 -5.14
N ALA A 627 29.61 -19.95 -3.89
CA ALA A 627 29.21 -20.76 -2.75
C ALA A 627 27.76 -21.26 -2.88
N SER A 628 26.84 -20.38 -3.28
CA SER A 628 25.43 -20.72 -3.47
C SER A 628 25.22 -21.81 -4.53
N LEU A 629 26.04 -21.80 -5.58
CA LEU A 629 25.93 -22.72 -6.72
C LEU A 629 26.86 -23.95 -6.64
N THR A 630 27.55 -24.16 -5.51
CA THR A 630 28.47 -25.29 -5.31
C THR A 630 28.35 -25.96 -3.95
N ARG A 631 27.97 -25.23 -2.90
CA ARG A 631 27.74 -25.79 -1.57
C ARG A 631 26.35 -26.41 -1.48
N LYS A 632 26.28 -27.67 -1.06
CA LYS A 632 25.01 -28.38 -0.87
C LYS A 632 24.18 -27.75 0.26
N HIS A 633 22.90 -27.52 0.00
CA HIS A 633 21.90 -27.09 0.98
C HIS A 633 20.50 -27.60 0.60
N LYS A 634 19.46 -27.28 1.39
CA LYS A 634 18.09 -27.72 1.12
C LYS A 634 17.66 -27.27 -0.28
N LYS A 635 17.05 -28.19 -1.04
CA LYS A 635 16.66 -28.04 -2.46
C LYS A 635 17.81 -27.78 -3.47
N SER A 636 19.08 -27.80 -3.06
CA SER A 636 20.25 -27.64 -3.95
C SER A 636 21.29 -28.74 -3.69
N ASP A 637 21.14 -29.87 -4.37
CA ASP A 637 22.12 -30.97 -4.34
C ASP A 637 23.00 -30.91 -5.59
N TRP A 638 24.05 -30.09 -5.52
CA TRP A 638 24.94 -29.84 -6.65
C TRP A 638 25.69 -31.09 -7.11
N ASP A 639 25.93 -32.06 -6.22
CA ASP A 639 26.59 -33.32 -6.59
C ASP A 639 25.70 -34.13 -7.55
N LEU A 640 24.41 -34.26 -7.24
CA LEU A 640 23.44 -34.90 -8.13
C LEU A 640 23.28 -34.12 -9.43
N TYR A 641 23.08 -32.81 -9.34
CA TYR A 641 22.90 -31.93 -10.50
C TYR A 641 24.09 -32.01 -11.46
N LEU A 642 25.32 -31.96 -10.96
CA LEU A 642 26.54 -32.03 -11.77
C LEU A 642 26.80 -33.45 -12.30
N LYS A 643 26.47 -34.50 -11.54
CA LYS A 643 26.65 -35.89 -11.97
C LYS A 643 25.77 -36.23 -13.18
N TYR A 644 24.50 -35.85 -13.15
CA TYR A 644 23.54 -36.23 -14.19
C TYR A 644 23.33 -35.13 -15.24
N GLY A 645 23.69 -33.88 -14.93
CA GLY A 645 23.36 -32.72 -15.76
C GLY A 645 21.89 -32.32 -15.67
N TYR A 646 21.18 -32.76 -14.63
CA TYR A 646 19.80 -32.43 -14.26
C TYR A 646 19.50 -33.06 -12.89
N TYR A 647 18.38 -32.70 -12.26
CA TYR A 647 17.86 -33.42 -11.10
C TYR A 647 17.00 -34.61 -11.54
N PRO A 648 17.37 -35.87 -11.25
CA PRO A 648 16.58 -37.03 -11.65
C PRO A 648 15.34 -37.20 -10.78
N PHE A 649 14.16 -37.42 -11.37
CA PHE A 649 12.89 -37.41 -10.63
C PHE A 649 12.71 -38.57 -9.64
N ASP A 650 13.44 -39.67 -9.85
CA ASP A 650 13.45 -40.84 -8.96
C ASP A 650 14.32 -40.61 -7.71
N LEU A 651 15.27 -39.69 -7.75
CA LEU A 651 16.09 -39.28 -6.60
C LEU A 651 15.60 -37.97 -5.97
N VAL A 652 15.05 -37.08 -6.79
CA VAL A 652 14.46 -35.80 -6.40
C VAL A 652 12.97 -35.89 -6.65
N LYS A 653 12.22 -36.25 -5.60
CA LYS A 653 10.81 -36.66 -5.71
C LYS A 653 9.83 -35.56 -6.08
N VAL A 654 10.21 -34.29 -5.94
CA VAL A 654 9.38 -33.12 -6.25
C VAL A 654 10.21 -32.07 -7.00
N GLU A 655 9.57 -31.41 -7.95
CA GLU A 655 10.05 -30.20 -8.64
C GLU A 655 11.35 -30.41 -9.44
N SER A 656 11.65 -31.63 -9.86
CA SER A 656 12.94 -31.98 -10.45
C SER A 656 13.22 -31.24 -11.76
N VAL A 657 12.20 -31.01 -12.60
CA VAL A 657 12.35 -30.27 -13.87
C VAL A 657 12.48 -28.78 -13.60
N SER A 658 11.57 -28.17 -12.84
CA SER A 658 11.60 -26.74 -12.51
C SER A 658 12.92 -26.35 -11.84
N ARG A 659 13.38 -27.11 -10.84
CA ARG A 659 14.67 -26.91 -10.17
C ARG A 659 15.84 -26.99 -11.13
N THR A 660 15.79 -27.87 -12.13
CA THR A 660 16.85 -27.97 -13.14
C THR A 660 16.88 -26.74 -14.04
N LEU A 661 15.72 -26.34 -14.58
CA LEU A 661 15.61 -25.21 -15.52
C LEU A 661 16.06 -23.90 -14.87
N GLU A 662 15.60 -23.63 -13.65
CA GLU A 662 15.91 -22.39 -12.96
C GLU A 662 17.35 -22.36 -12.42
N SER A 663 17.91 -23.51 -12.00
CA SER A 663 19.36 -23.59 -11.70
C SER A 663 20.23 -23.31 -12.93
N CYS A 664 19.79 -23.71 -14.13
CA CYS A 664 20.51 -23.39 -15.36
C CYS A 664 20.56 -21.88 -15.63
N TYR A 665 19.50 -21.15 -15.26
CA TYR A 665 19.46 -19.70 -15.38
C TYR A 665 20.40 -19.03 -14.37
N ASP A 666 20.40 -19.48 -13.11
CA ASP A 666 21.34 -18.98 -12.09
C ASP A 666 22.80 -19.24 -12.49
N ASP A 667 23.09 -20.42 -13.05
CA ASP A 667 24.40 -20.76 -13.62
C ASP A 667 24.79 -19.80 -14.75
N TRP A 668 23.87 -19.48 -15.66
CA TRP A 668 24.14 -18.49 -16.71
C TRP A 668 24.49 -17.13 -16.10
N CYS A 669 23.74 -16.67 -15.10
CA CYS A 669 24.00 -15.39 -14.42
C CYS A 669 25.40 -15.38 -13.79
N ALA A 670 25.79 -16.43 -13.08
CA ALA A 670 27.13 -16.58 -12.52
C ALA A 670 28.21 -16.54 -13.61
N ALA A 671 27.98 -17.18 -14.76
CA ALA A 671 28.90 -17.12 -15.90
C ALA A 671 29.08 -15.68 -16.41
N GLN A 672 28.00 -14.89 -16.50
CA GLN A 672 28.07 -13.51 -16.96
C GLN A 672 28.92 -12.63 -16.04
N MET A 673 28.79 -12.79 -14.72
CA MET A 673 29.65 -12.09 -13.77
C MET A 673 31.09 -12.59 -13.83
N ALA A 674 31.31 -13.91 -13.88
CA ALA A 674 32.64 -14.52 -14.01
C ALA A 674 33.40 -13.97 -15.24
N LYS A 675 32.69 -13.81 -16.36
CA LYS A 675 33.23 -13.20 -17.58
C LYS A 675 33.69 -11.76 -17.34
N GLN A 676 32.86 -10.97 -16.66
CA GLN A 676 33.13 -9.55 -16.42
C GLN A 676 34.29 -9.32 -15.44
N ILE A 677 34.46 -10.18 -14.44
CA ILE A 677 35.59 -10.12 -13.49
C ILE A 677 36.87 -10.81 -14.01
N GLY A 678 36.83 -11.42 -15.20
CA GLY A 678 37.99 -12.09 -15.81
C GLY A 678 38.26 -13.51 -15.31
N ASN A 679 37.36 -14.13 -14.55
CA ASN A 679 37.48 -15.51 -14.10
C ASN A 679 37.08 -16.50 -15.21
N LYS A 680 38.04 -16.82 -16.09
CA LYS A 680 37.83 -17.69 -17.27
C LYS A 680 37.41 -19.12 -16.91
N THR A 681 37.89 -19.65 -15.79
CA THR A 681 37.59 -21.02 -15.35
C THR A 681 36.12 -21.12 -14.95
N ALA A 682 35.68 -20.25 -14.04
CA ALA A 682 34.30 -20.23 -13.59
C ALA A 682 33.34 -19.88 -14.73
N TYR A 683 33.71 -18.95 -15.62
CA TYR A 683 32.91 -18.66 -16.82
C TYR A 683 32.63 -19.90 -17.66
N LYS A 684 33.67 -20.69 -17.98
CA LYS A 684 33.51 -21.91 -18.79
C LYS A 684 32.65 -22.96 -18.07
N GLU A 685 32.86 -23.13 -16.77
CA GLU A 685 32.12 -24.09 -15.96
C GLU A 685 30.64 -23.76 -15.88
N PHE A 686 30.31 -22.55 -15.41
CA PHE A 686 28.93 -22.13 -15.23
C PHE A 686 28.20 -21.98 -16.57
N LEU A 687 28.88 -21.52 -17.64
CA LEU A 687 28.29 -21.49 -18.97
C LEU A 687 27.95 -22.91 -19.46
N ARG A 688 28.80 -23.90 -19.22
CA ARG A 688 28.49 -25.30 -19.55
C ARG A 688 27.27 -25.78 -18.77
N ARG A 689 27.21 -25.56 -17.46
CA ARG A 689 26.09 -25.96 -16.60
C ARG A 689 24.78 -25.30 -17.04
N SER A 690 24.82 -24.04 -17.50
CA SER A 690 23.64 -23.33 -18.00
C SER A 690 22.96 -24.00 -19.21
N THR A 691 23.61 -24.98 -19.86
CA THR A 691 23.03 -25.74 -20.98
C THR A 691 22.30 -27.02 -20.57
N PHE A 692 22.30 -27.37 -19.27
CA PHE A 692 21.74 -28.62 -18.75
C PHE A 692 20.23 -28.77 -18.96
N TRP A 693 19.50 -27.67 -19.17
CA TRP A 693 18.09 -27.71 -19.59
C TRP A 693 17.87 -28.58 -20.84
N LYS A 694 18.85 -28.65 -21.75
CA LYS A 694 18.78 -29.47 -22.98
C LYS A 694 18.61 -30.96 -22.68
N ASN A 695 19.07 -31.42 -21.50
CA ASN A 695 18.96 -32.82 -21.09
C ASN A 695 17.51 -33.23 -20.79
N LEU A 696 16.63 -32.27 -20.47
CA LEU A 696 15.23 -32.51 -20.12
C LEU A 696 14.25 -32.09 -21.21
N PHE A 697 14.72 -31.59 -22.36
CA PHE A 697 13.86 -31.33 -23.51
C PHE A 697 13.58 -32.64 -24.25
N ASP A 698 12.33 -33.12 -24.23
CA ASP A 698 11.92 -34.33 -24.93
C ASP A 698 11.46 -33.98 -26.36
N PRO A 699 12.27 -34.25 -27.41
CA PRO A 699 11.94 -33.88 -28.78
C PRO A 699 10.73 -34.63 -29.33
N SER A 700 10.30 -35.74 -28.72
CA SER A 700 9.12 -36.49 -29.17
C SER A 700 7.81 -35.77 -28.85
N VAL A 701 7.80 -34.94 -27.80
CA VAL A 701 6.64 -34.12 -27.39
C VAL A 701 6.86 -32.62 -27.57
N GLY A 702 8.13 -32.19 -27.72
CA GLY A 702 8.52 -30.79 -27.86
C GLY A 702 8.26 -29.98 -26.59
N LEU A 703 8.41 -30.59 -25.42
CA LEU A 703 8.20 -30.01 -24.10
C LEU A 703 9.28 -30.52 -23.12
N MET A 704 9.44 -29.84 -21.99
CA MET A 704 10.29 -30.31 -20.90
C MET A 704 9.64 -31.50 -20.18
N ARG A 705 10.42 -32.54 -19.90
CA ARG A 705 9.95 -33.78 -19.25
C ARG A 705 11.02 -34.32 -18.31
N GLY A 706 10.60 -34.82 -17.15
CA GLY A 706 11.54 -35.42 -16.19
C GLY A 706 12.24 -36.66 -16.74
N LYS A 707 13.50 -36.85 -16.35
CA LYS A 707 14.26 -38.09 -16.51
C LYS A 707 14.62 -38.70 -15.16
N ASP A 708 14.71 -40.03 -15.10
CA ASP A 708 15.22 -40.75 -13.95
C ASP A 708 16.75 -40.85 -13.97
N SER A 709 17.34 -41.42 -12.92
CA SER A 709 18.79 -41.58 -12.77
C SER A 709 19.42 -42.53 -13.80
N GLN A 710 18.61 -43.25 -14.57
CA GLN A 710 19.02 -44.12 -15.69
C GLN A 710 18.83 -43.43 -17.04
N GLY A 711 18.41 -42.15 -17.06
CA GLY A 711 18.19 -41.37 -18.28
C GLY A 711 16.86 -41.65 -18.99
N ARG A 712 15.95 -42.41 -18.38
CA ARG A 712 14.65 -42.74 -18.96
C ARG A 712 13.64 -41.63 -18.68
N TRP A 713 12.84 -41.27 -19.67
CA TRP A 713 11.78 -40.28 -19.52
C TRP A 713 10.68 -40.76 -18.55
N ARG A 714 10.10 -39.85 -17.78
CA ARG A 714 8.97 -40.13 -16.88
C ARG A 714 7.81 -40.76 -17.63
N THR A 715 7.33 -41.91 -17.18
CA THR A 715 6.11 -42.56 -17.69
C THR A 715 5.27 -43.08 -16.51
N PRO A 716 3.92 -42.94 -16.53
CA PRO A 716 3.13 -42.17 -17.51
C PRO A 716 3.46 -40.67 -17.46
N TYR A 717 3.13 -39.95 -18.54
CA TYR A 717 3.39 -38.51 -18.67
C TYR A 717 2.13 -37.80 -19.16
N ASP A 718 1.69 -36.81 -18.39
CA ASP A 718 0.62 -35.89 -18.73
C ASP A 718 1.19 -34.46 -18.73
N PRO A 719 1.32 -33.80 -19.90
CA PRO A 719 1.92 -32.47 -19.99
C PRO A 719 1.06 -31.37 -19.35
N PHE A 720 -0.22 -31.65 -19.06
CA PHE A 720 -1.16 -30.71 -18.45
C PHE A 720 -1.26 -30.85 -16.94
N GLN A 721 -0.64 -31.89 -16.36
CA GLN A 721 -0.66 -32.13 -14.92
C GLN A 721 0.11 -31.02 -14.20
N ILE A 722 -0.58 -30.34 -13.29
CA ILE A 722 0.01 -29.32 -12.42
C ILE A 722 0.75 -30.03 -11.29
N GLY A 723 2.03 -29.70 -11.13
CA GLY A 723 2.82 -30.10 -9.97
C GLY A 723 2.75 -29.06 -8.86
N HIS A 724 2.80 -29.50 -7.61
CA HIS A 724 2.85 -28.65 -6.42
C HIS A 724 3.48 -29.42 -5.26
N ALA A 725 4.64 -28.97 -4.77
CA ALA A 725 5.48 -29.77 -3.86
C ALA A 725 4.78 -30.19 -2.56
N TYR A 726 3.86 -29.36 -2.05
CA TYR A 726 3.20 -29.57 -0.77
C TYR A 726 1.86 -30.33 -0.86
N THR A 727 1.25 -30.42 -2.05
CA THR A 727 -0.13 -30.94 -2.21
C THR A 727 -0.17 -32.14 -3.16
N GLY A 728 0.40 -32.00 -4.36
CA GLY A 728 0.31 -33.01 -5.44
C GLY A 728 1.62 -33.67 -5.84
N GLY A 729 2.77 -33.16 -5.38
CA GLY A 729 4.09 -33.56 -5.85
C GLY A 729 4.31 -33.21 -7.32
N GLY A 730 5.07 -34.04 -8.05
CA GLY A 730 5.31 -33.87 -9.49
C GLY A 730 6.64 -33.20 -9.83
N ASP A 731 6.92 -33.09 -11.13
CA ASP A 731 8.21 -32.60 -11.65
C ASP A 731 8.31 -31.08 -11.73
N PHE A 732 7.17 -30.39 -11.64
CA PHE A 732 7.04 -28.95 -11.84
C PHE A 732 6.60 -28.26 -10.54
N THR A 733 7.11 -27.05 -10.31
CA THR A 733 6.71 -26.18 -9.19
C THR A 733 5.50 -25.35 -9.60
N GLU A 734 4.35 -25.55 -8.96
CA GLU A 734 3.15 -24.72 -9.12
C GLU A 734 2.71 -24.48 -10.57
N GLY A 735 2.90 -25.51 -11.40
CA GLY A 735 2.63 -25.40 -12.82
C GLY A 735 2.82 -26.71 -13.54
N ASN A 736 2.76 -26.66 -14.87
CA ASN A 736 2.86 -27.84 -15.72
C ASN A 736 3.96 -27.71 -16.78
N SER A 737 4.08 -28.74 -17.61
CA SER A 737 5.11 -28.80 -18.67
C SER A 737 4.92 -27.73 -19.74
N TRP A 738 3.68 -27.35 -20.07
CA TRP A 738 3.39 -26.28 -21.01
C TRP A 738 3.86 -24.91 -20.51
N GLN A 739 3.76 -24.65 -19.21
CA GLN A 739 4.17 -23.38 -18.60
C GLN A 739 5.70 -23.32 -18.42
N TYR A 740 6.33 -24.39 -17.94
CA TYR A 740 7.76 -24.41 -17.62
C TYR A 740 8.69 -24.54 -18.83
N THR A 741 8.21 -25.04 -19.97
CA THR A 741 9.08 -25.24 -21.15
C THR A 741 9.77 -23.94 -21.61
N TRP A 742 9.18 -22.80 -21.29
CA TRP A 742 9.69 -21.48 -21.66
C TRP A 742 10.73 -20.91 -20.68
N GLN A 743 11.05 -21.60 -19.58
CA GLN A 743 12.05 -21.20 -18.56
C GLN A 743 13.49 -21.38 -19.06
N VAL A 744 13.80 -20.79 -20.22
CA VAL A 744 15.13 -20.73 -20.85
C VAL A 744 15.40 -19.27 -21.26
N MET A 745 15.31 -18.35 -20.28
CA MET A 745 15.40 -16.90 -20.51
C MET A 745 16.77 -16.45 -21.04
N HIS A 746 17.81 -17.21 -20.75
CA HIS A 746 19.19 -16.96 -21.18
C HIS A 746 19.51 -17.43 -22.60
N ASP A 747 18.73 -18.36 -23.16
CA ASP A 747 18.94 -18.94 -24.50
C ASP A 747 17.62 -19.25 -25.23
N PRO A 748 16.75 -18.24 -25.48
CA PRO A 748 15.46 -18.46 -26.14
C PRO A 748 15.61 -18.94 -27.59
N MET A 749 16.69 -18.56 -28.28
CA MET A 749 16.97 -19.03 -29.64
C MET A 749 17.43 -20.49 -29.66
N GLY A 750 18.27 -20.92 -28.71
CA GLY A 750 18.62 -22.34 -28.57
C GLY A 750 17.42 -23.23 -28.25
N LEU A 751 16.44 -22.73 -27.47
CA LEU A 751 15.17 -23.43 -27.28
C LEU A 751 14.39 -23.56 -28.60
N ALA A 752 14.31 -22.49 -29.39
CA ALA A 752 13.66 -22.52 -30.70
C ALA A 752 14.34 -23.51 -31.66
N GLU A 753 15.66 -23.59 -31.66
CA GLU A 753 16.43 -24.58 -32.42
C GLU A 753 16.08 -26.01 -31.99
N MET A 754 16.01 -26.30 -30.68
CA MET A 754 15.62 -27.62 -30.15
C MET A 754 14.19 -28.02 -30.54
N MET A 755 13.28 -27.05 -30.66
CA MET A 755 11.91 -27.26 -31.18
C MET A 755 11.85 -27.51 -32.70
N GLY A 756 12.99 -27.47 -33.40
CA GLY A 756 13.09 -27.65 -34.84
C GLY A 756 12.97 -26.35 -35.64
N GLY A 757 13.35 -25.23 -35.03
CA GLY A 757 13.41 -23.91 -35.65
C GLY A 757 12.31 -22.95 -35.21
N LYS A 758 12.50 -21.69 -35.57
CA LYS A 758 11.65 -20.54 -35.20
C LYS A 758 10.16 -20.77 -35.42
N GLU A 759 9.76 -21.27 -36.59
CA GLU A 759 8.34 -21.46 -36.95
C GLU A 759 7.65 -22.54 -36.10
N LYS A 760 8.36 -23.63 -35.78
CA LYS A 760 7.83 -24.68 -34.89
C LYS A 760 7.71 -24.19 -33.45
N CYS A 761 8.70 -23.42 -33.00
CA CYS A 761 8.66 -22.75 -31.71
C CYS A 761 7.46 -21.80 -31.61
N LEU A 762 7.23 -20.96 -32.63
CA LEU A 762 6.07 -20.07 -32.72
C LEU A 762 4.74 -20.84 -32.70
N THR A 763 4.64 -21.95 -33.42
CA THR A 763 3.44 -22.80 -33.41
C THR A 763 3.18 -23.41 -32.02
N LYS A 764 4.25 -23.85 -31.34
CA LYS A 764 4.16 -24.36 -29.97
C LYS A 764 3.75 -23.25 -28.99
N LEU A 765 4.25 -22.05 -29.18
CA LEU A 765 3.90 -20.88 -28.38
C LEU A 765 2.44 -20.44 -28.63
N ASP A 766 1.96 -20.46 -29.87
CA ASP A 766 0.54 -20.22 -30.20
C ASP A 766 -0.36 -21.26 -29.49
N SER A 767 0.11 -22.51 -29.40
CA SER A 767 -0.61 -23.58 -28.71
C SER A 767 -0.76 -23.31 -27.21
N LEU A 768 0.25 -22.73 -26.55
CA LEU A 768 0.15 -22.35 -25.13
C LEU A 768 -1.05 -21.43 -24.89
N PHE A 769 -1.22 -20.40 -25.71
CA PHE A 769 -2.29 -19.41 -25.53
C PHE A 769 -3.66 -19.83 -26.07
N THR A 770 -3.79 -21.06 -26.61
CA THR A 770 -5.05 -21.55 -27.22
C THR A 770 -5.56 -22.85 -26.62
N LEU A 771 -4.68 -23.69 -26.05
CA LEU A 771 -5.08 -24.96 -25.44
C LEU A 771 -5.80 -24.73 -24.10
N SER A 772 -7.03 -25.23 -23.98
CA SER A 772 -7.84 -25.14 -22.75
C SER A 772 -7.91 -26.46 -21.96
N THR A 773 -7.11 -27.46 -22.34
CA THR A 773 -7.11 -28.78 -21.69
C THR A 773 -6.70 -28.67 -20.22
N VAL A 774 -7.51 -29.23 -19.33
CA VAL A 774 -7.18 -29.41 -17.91
C VAL A 774 -6.94 -30.89 -17.65
N SER A 775 -5.84 -31.22 -16.96
CA SER A 775 -5.52 -32.60 -16.62
C SER A 775 -6.56 -33.19 -15.67
N LYS A 776 -6.97 -34.45 -15.92
CA LYS A 776 -7.77 -35.25 -14.98
C LYS A 776 -6.95 -35.80 -13.80
N HIS A 777 -5.62 -35.64 -13.85
CA HIS A 777 -4.67 -36.12 -12.85
C HIS A 777 -4.16 -34.99 -11.94
N ASN A 778 -4.73 -33.78 -12.06
CA ASN A 778 -4.48 -32.74 -11.08
C ASN A 778 -4.96 -33.24 -9.71
N ALA A 779 -4.03 -33.31 -8.77
CA ALA A 779 -4.28 -33.75 -7.40
C ALA A 779 -3.81 -32.64 -6.46
N GLY A 780 -4.63 -32.32 -5.45
CA GLY A 780 -4.33 -31.24 -4.51
C GLY A 780 -4.85 -29.88 -4.96
N TRP A 781 -4.59 -28.88 -4.11
CA TRP A 781 -4.93 -27.47 -4.37
C TRP A 781 -3.87 -26.83 -5.27
N THR A 782 -4.33 -26.02 -6.24
CA THR A 782 -3.52 -25.33 -7.27
C THR A 782 -3.92 -23.86 -7.38
N GLY A 783 -4.28 -23.23 -6.26
CA GLY A 783 -4.96 -21.93 -6.26
C GLY A 783 -4.16 -20.79 -6.87
N ASP A 784 -2.83 -20.92 -6.95
CA ASP A 784 -1.98 -19.91 -7.59
C ASP A 784 -1.95 -20.02 -9.13
N VAL A 785 -2.49 -21.09 -9.73
CA VAL A 785 -2.55 -21.27 -11.20
C VAL A 785 -3.84 -20.66 -11.77
N THR A 786 -3.88 -19.33 -11.79
CA THR A 786 -5.04 -18.51 -12.15
C THR A 786 -4.69 -17.49 -13.27
N GLY A 787 -5.67 -16.69 -13.71
CA GLY A 787 -5.47 -15.73 -14.80
C GLY A 787 -5.14 -16.41 -16.13
N LEU A 788 -5.97 -17.38 -16.54
CA LEU A 788 -5.67 -18.27 -17.67
C LEU A 788 -5.99 -17.64 -19.04
N ILE A 789 -5.03 -17.73 -19.97
CA ILE A 789 -5.24 -17.55 -21.41
C ILE A 789 -4.74 -18.82 -22.10
N GLY A 790 -5.65 -19.76 -22.33
CA GLY A 790 -5.26 -21.14 -22.66
C GLY A 790 -4.55 -21.81 -21.48
N GLN A 791 -3.30 -22.22 -21.68
CA GLN A 791 -2.41 -22.76 -20.63
C GLN A 791 -1.51 -21.69 -19.97
N TYR A 792 -1.41 -20.50 -20.56
CA TYR A 792 -0.71 -19.38 -19.93
C TYR A 792 -1.44 -19.01 -18.64
N SER A 793 -0.72 -18.88 -17.53
CA SER A 793 -1.26 -18.54 -16.21
C SER A 793 -0.64 -17.24 -15.74
N HIS A 794 -1.42 -16.16 -15.69
CA HIS A 794 -0.89 -14.86 -15.25
C HIS A 794 -0.80 -14.71 -13.74
N GLY A 795 -1.60 -15.46 -12.97
CA GLY A 795 -1.52 -15.45 -11.52
C GLY A 795 -0.27 -16.14 -10.94
N ASN A 796 0.63 -16.65 -11.80
CA ASN A 796 1.87 -17.28 -11.36
C ASN A 796 3.06 -16.94 -12.30
N GLU A 797 4.19 -16.73 -11.67
CA GLU A 797 5.44 -16.20 -12.17
C GLU A 797 6.10 -16.94 -13.35
N PRO A 798 6.01 -18.27 -13.49
CA PRO A 798 6.66 -19.00 -14.57
C PRO A 798 6.23 -18.56 -15.97
N CYS A 799 5.10 -17.86 -16.10
CA CYS A 799 4.58 -17.38 -17.37
C CYS A 799 4.93 -15.90 -17.67
N HIS A 800 5.42 -15.13 -16.70
CA HIS A 800 5.50 -13.66 -16.79
C HIS A 800 6.30 -13.11 -17.99
N HIS A 801 7.36 -13.80 -18.42
CA HIS A 801 8.19 -13.40 -19.57
C HIS A 801 7.65 -13.90 -20.92
N VAL A 802 6.74 -14.88 -20.94
CA VAL A 802 6.43 -15.70 -22.13
C VAL A 802 5.80 -14.91 -23.27
N ALA A 803 4.93 -13.93 -22.99
CA ALA A 803 4.32 -13.11 -24.03
C ALA A 803 5.36 -12.31 -24.84
N TYR A 804 6.45 -11.88 -24.21
CA TYR A 804 7.54 -11.12 -24.85
C TYR A 804 8.42 -11.99 -25.75
N LEU A 805 8.32 -13.32 -25.67
CA LEU A 805 9.06 -14.24 -26.52
C LEU A 805 8.68 -14.08 -28.00
N TYR A 806 7.43 -13.73 -28.31
CA TYR A 806 7.02 -13.44 -29.69
C TYR A 806 7.84 -12.30 -30.31
N THR A 807 8.14 -11.23 -29.55
CA THR A 807 8.99 -10.13 -30.04
C THR A 807 10.39 -10.64 -30.38
N LEU A 808 10.98 -11.46 -29.50
CA LEU A 808 12.31 -12.05 -29.73
C LEU A 808 12.33 -13.01 -30.93
N LEU A 809 11.20 -13.68 -31.17
CA LEU A 809 10.96 -14.52 -32.36
C LEU A 809 10.35 -13.70 -33.51
N GLY A 810 10.57 -12.39 -33.57
CA GLY A 810 10.20 -11.55 -34.72
C GLY A 810 8.71 -11.55 -35.09
N GLN A 811 7.81 -11.78 -34.14
CA GLN A 811 6.37 -11.56 -34.26
C GLN A 811 5.84 -10.58 -33.21
N PRO A 812 6.40 -9.35 -33.12
CA PRO A 812 6.10 -8.41 -32.03
C PRO A 812 4.61 -8.04 -31.93
N TRP A 813 3.85 -8.08 -33.04
CA TRP A 813 2.41 -7.80 -33.01
C TRP A 813 1.61 -8.79 -32.14
N LYS A 814 2.09 -10.04 -31.97
CA LYS A 814 1.47 -11.00 -31.05
C LYS A 814 1.74 -10.64 -29.59
N THR A 815 2.97 -10.24 -29.26
CA THR A 815 3.32 -9.67 -27.94
C THR A 815 2.40 -8.51 -27.59
N GLN A 816 2.27 -7.54 -28.50
CA GLN A 816 1.48 -6.32 -28.30
C GLN A 816 0.01 -6.62 -28.02
N ARG A 817 -0.58 -7.56 -28.77
CA ARG A 817 -1.96 -8.03 -28.57
C ARG A 817 -2.12 -8.73 -27.22
N LEU A 818 -1.23 -9.67 -26.88
CA LEU A 818 -1.33 -10.46 -25.66
C LEU A 818 -1.12 -9.63 -24.40
N ILE A 819 -0.17 -8.68 -24.40
CA ILE A 819 0.02 -7.78 -23.23
C ILE A 819 -1.24 -6.94 -23.01
N ARG A 820 -1.90 -6.47 -24.07
CA ARG A 820 -3.18 -5.75 -23.95
C ARG A 820 -4.24 -6.63 -23.31
N GLU A 821 -4.40 -7.85 -23.81
CA GLU A 821 -5.35 -8.85 -23.30
C GLU A 821 -5.10 -9.18 -21.83
N ILE A 822 -3.84 -9.39 -21.45
CA ILE A 822 -3.42 -9.65 -20.06
C ILE A 822 -3.76 -8.45 -19.16
N ILE A 823 -3.35 -7.24 -19.55
CA ILE A 823 -3.64 -6.03 -18.76
C ILE A 823 -5.14 -5.83 -18.57
N ASP A 824 -5.90 -5.87 -19.67
CA ASP A 824 -7.34 -5.58 -19.65
C ASP A 824 -8.14 -6.64 -18.86
N SER A 825 -7.63 -7.87 -18.78
CA SER A 825 -8.32 -8.99 -18.11
C SER A 825 -7.93 -9.15 -16.64
N PHE A 826 -6.67 -8.89 -16.28
CA PHE A 826 -6.10 -9.31 -14.99
C PHE A 826 -5.64 -8.16 -14.09
N TYR A 827 -5.75 -6.91 -14.55
CA TYR A 827 -5.43 -5.72 -13.75
C TYR A 827 -6.58 -4.72 -13.79
N VAL A 828 -7.56 -4.93 -12.91
CA VAL A 828 -8.78 -4.10 -12.83
C VAL A 828 -8.73 -3.24 -11.57
N SER A 829 -9.08 -1.95 -11.66
CA SER A 829 -9.04 -1.03 -10.51
C SER A 829 -10.20 -1.28 -9.52
N LYS A 830 -10.22 -2.46 -8.90
CA LYS A 830 -11.20 -2.98 -7.92
C LYS A 830 -10.50 -3.82 -6.85
N PRO A 831 -11.14 -4.10 -5.71
CA PRO A 831 -10.55 -4.92 -4.66
C PRO A 831 -10.06 -6.30 -5.13
N ASP A 832 -10.82 -7.00 -5.97
CA ASP A 832 -10.51 -8.29 -6.61
C ASP A 832 -9.69 -8.13 -7.90
N GLY A 833 -8.95 -7.02 -8.02
CA GLY A 833 -8.34 -6.54 -9.25
C GLY A 833 -7.08 -7.25 -9.72
N LEU A 834 -6.60 -8.27 -9.00
CA LEU A 834 -5.44 -9.07 -9.34
C LEU A 834 -5.86 -10.51 -9.67
N SER A 835 -5.17 -11.12 -10.63
CA SER A 835 -5.45 -12.52 -11.00
C SER A 835 -4.86 -13.55 -10.05
N GLY A 836 -3.98 -13.17 -9.13
CA GLY A 836 -3.28 -14.06 -8.19
C GLY A 836 -2.52 -13.23 -7.15
N ASN A 837 -1.71 -13.92 -6.34
CA ASN A 837 -0.86 -13.32 -5.31
C ASN A 837 -0.02 -12.17 -5.89
N ASP A 838 0.13 -11.04 -5.17
CA ASP A 838 0.99 -9.95 -5.65
C ASP A 838 2.49 -10.28 -5.54
N ASP A 839 2.83 -11.28 -4.72
CA ASP A 839 4.15 -11.85 -4.43
C ASP A 839 5.23 -10.79 -4.20
N CYS A 840 5.01 -10.02 -3.11
CA CYS A 840 5.89 -8.93 -2.69
C CYS A 840 6.06 -7.88 -3.80
N GLY A 841 5.04 -7.68 -4.64
CA GLY A 841 5.02 -6.69 -5.70
C GLY A 841 5.57 -7.16 -7.05
N GLN A 842 5.78 -8.46 -7.25
CA GLN A 842 6.19 -9.02 -8.53
C GLN A 842 5.11 -8.82 -9.62
N MET A 843 3.86 -9.15 -9.33
CA MET A 843 2.72 -8.92 -10.25
C MET A 843 2.55 -7.43 -10.57
N SER A 844 2.59 -6.59 -9.54
CA SER A 844 2.60 -5.14 -9.69
C SER A 844 3.75 -4.62 -10.55
N SER A 845 4.96 -5.19 -10.41
CA SER A 845 6.12 -4.80 -11.20
C SER A 845 6.01 -5.21 -12.66
N TRP A 846 5.40 -6.37 -12.94
CA TRP A 846 5.07 -6.78 -14.32
C TRP A 846 4.15 -5.76 -14.98
N TYR A 847 3.07 -5.37 -14.30
CA TYR A 847 2.12 -4.38 -14.80
C TYR A 847 2.80 -3.06 -15.13
N ILE A 848 3.65 -2.54 -14.22
CA ILE A 848 4.37 -1.28 -14.42
C ILE A 848 5.20 -1.35 -15.70
N PHE A 849 6.07 -2.36 -15.85
CA PHE A 849 6.89 -2.54 -17.06
C PHE A 849 6.04 -2.61 -18.34
N SER A 850 4.98 -3.41 -18.31
CA SER A 850 4.07 -3.57 -19.44
C SER A 850 3.36 -2.27 -19.83
N VAL A 851 2.94 -1.45 -18.86
CA VAL A 851 2.36 -0.12 -19.10
C VAL A 851 3.39 0.84 -19.72
N LEU A 852 4.64 0.80 -19.25
CA LEU A 852 5.75 1.58 -19.83
C LEU A 852 6.08 1.16 -21.27
N GLY A 853 5.68 -0.05 -21.67
CA GLY A 853 5.84 -0.58 -23.03
C GLY A 853 7.08 -1.45 -23.24
N PHE A 854 7.74 -1.91 -22.17
CA PHE A 854 8.90 -2.80 -22.26
C PHE A 854 9.09 -3.65 -21.01
N TYR A 855 9.69 -4.84 -21.13
CA TYR A 855 9.84 -5.78 -20.00
C TYR A 855 11.22 -6.44 -19.97
N PRO A 856 11.79 -6.71 -18.78
CA PRO A 856 13.05 -7.43 -18.62
C PRO A 856 12.87 -8.95 -18.84
N PHE A 857 12.68 -9.40 -20.10
CA PHE A 857 12.53 -10.82 -20.43
C PHE A 857 13.65 -11.70 -19.84
N ASN A 858 14.90 -11.22 -19.93
CA ASN A 858 16.00 -11.72 -19.14
C ASN A 858 16.35 -10.63 -18.12
N PRO A 859 16.07 -10.85 -16.83
CA PRO A 859 16.28 -9.87 -15.77
C PRO A 859 17.71 -9.36 -15.65
N VAL A 860 18.69 -10.14 -16.09
CA VAL A 860 20.11 -9.86 -15.97
C VAL A 860 20.69 -9.31 -17.28
N GLY A 861 21.50 -8.26 -17.14
CA GLY A 861 22.28 -7.69 -18.26
C GLY A 861 21.64 -6.47 -18.90
N GLY A 862 20.61 -5.90 -18.26
CA GLY A 862 20.10 -4.56 -18.56
C GLY A 862 19.44 -4.40 -19.92
N LYS A 863 18.87 -5.47 -20.49
CA LYS A 863 18.09 -5.41 -21.74
C LYS A 863 16.59 -5.48 -21.43
N TYR A 864 15.81 -4.62 -22.07
CA TYR A 864 14.35 -4.66 -22.00
C TYR A 864 13.78 -4.92 -23.40
N VAL A 865 12.91 -5.92 -23.50
CA VAL A 865 12.21 -6.29 -24.74
C VAL A 865 10.99 -5.38 -24.89
N LEU A 866 10.85 -4.77 -26.06
CA LEU A 866 9.73 -3.87 -26.36
C LEU A 866 8.43 -4.66 -26.54
N GLY A 867 7.37 -4.15 -25.91
CA GLY A 867 5.98 -4.52 -26.15
C GLY A 867 5.25 -3.38 -26.85
N ALA A 868 4.14 -2.94 -26.26
CA ALA A 868 3.44 -1.70 -26.60
C ALA A 868 3.02 -0.98 -25.31
N PRO A 869 3.17 0.34 -25.21
CA PRO A 869 2.72 1.10 -24.05
C PRO A 869 1.19 1.06 -23.89
N HIS A 870 0.73 1.15 -22.63
CA HIS A 870 -0.69 1.18 -22.28
C HIS A 870 -1.21 2.61 -22.03
N VAL A 871 -0.35 3.61 -22.17
CA VAL A 871 -0.64 5.03 -21.90
C VAL A 871 -0.08 5.90 -23.01
N SER A 872 -0.63 7.10 -23.19
CA SER A 872 -0.18 8.01 -24.26
C SER A 872 1.18 8.62 -23.98
N LYS A 873 1.52 8.81 -22.70
CA LYS A 873 2.77 9.42 -22.29
C LYS A 873 3.20 8.95 -20.91
N VAL A 874 4.52 8.84 -20.74
CA VAL A 874 5.17 8.63 -19.45
C VAL A 874 6.36 9.57 -19.30
N ALA A 875 6.60 10.06 -18.09
CA ALA A 875 7.85 10.69 -17.71
C ALA A 875 8.41 10.01 -16.46
N ILE A 876 9.60 9.41 -16.58
CA ILE A 876 10.34 8.83 -15.47
C ILE A 876 11.40 9.83 -15.02
N SER A 877 11.34 10.25 -13.75
CA SER A 877 12.34 11.09 -13.10
C SER A 877 13.51 10.23 -12.65
N LEU A 878 14.72 10.53 -13.16
CA LEU A 878 15.92 9.74 -12.91
C LEU A 878 16.78 10.38 -11.81
N PRO A 879 17.64 9.59 -11.12
CA PRO A 879 18.52 10.11 -10.07
C PRO A 879 19.47 11.23 -10.53
N SER A 880 19.77 11.30 -11.82
CA SER A 880 20.60 12.37 -12.40
C SER A 880 19.90 13.74 -12.51
N GLY A 881 18.63 13.84 -12.09
CA GLY A 881 17.77 15.01 -12.30
C GLY A 881 17.21 15.11 -13.73
N LYS A 882 17.60 14.20 -14.62
CA LYS A 882 17.05 14.10 -15.98
C LYS A 882 15.74 13.33 -15.99
N LYS A 883 15.00 13.44 -17.10
CA LYS A 883 13.81 12.63 -17.37
C LYS A 883 14.03 11.67 -18.53
N PHE A 884 13.43 10.50 -18.44
CA PHE A 884 13.21 9.61 -19.57
C PHE A 884 11.73 9.69 -19.96
N LEU A 885 11.46 10.20 -21.16
CA LEU A 885 10.11 10.41 -21.66
C LEU A 885 9.74 9.27 -22.60
N ILE A 886 8.54 8.74 -22.45
CA ILE A 886 7.95 7.76 -23.35
C ILE A 886 6.70 8.40 -23.96
N GLU A 887 6.59 8.40 -25.29
CA GLU A 887 5.45 8.95 -26.02
C GLU A 887 4.87 7.90 -26.95
N ALA A 888 3.58 7.60 -26.81
CA ALA A 888 2.83 6.71 -27.69
C ALA A 888 1.91 7.54 -28.60
N ARG A 889 2.45 7.94 -29.76
CA ARG A 889 1.75 8.81 -30.71
C ARG A 889 0.68 8.03 -31.45
N GLY A 890 -0.52 8.60 -31.48
CA GLY A 890 -1.68 7.91 -32.02
C GLY A 890 -2.21 6.79 -31.11
N PHE A 891 -1.80 6.73 -29.84
CA PHE A 891 -2.38 5.78 -28.87
C PHE A 891 -3.89 5.98 -28.75
N SER A 892 -4.63 4.87 -28.89
CA SER A 892 -6.08 4.81 -28.71
C SER A 892 -6.48 3.38 -28.37
N LYS A 893 -7.78 3.16 -28.07
CA LYS A 893 -8.30 1.81 -27.86
C LYS A 893 -8.17 0.90 -29.09
N THR A 894 -8.19 1.48 -30.30
CA THR A 894 -8.05 0.73 -31.56
C THR A 894 -6.58 0.58 -31.98
N ASN A 895 -5.74 1.56 -31.65
CA ASN A 895 -4.35 1.61 -32.08
C ASN A 895 -3.45 0.86 -31.10
N LEU A 896 -3.58 -0.47 -31.09
CA LEU A 896 -2.89 -1.35 -30.15
C LEU A 896 -1.50 -1.82 -30.62
N TYR A 897 -1.19 -1.66 -31.91
CA TYR A 897 0.07 -2.13 -32.50
C TYR A 897 1.07 -0.99 -32.65
N VAL A 898 2.35 -1.36 -32.77
CA VAL A 898 3.44 -0.40 -32.94
C VAL A 898 3.94 -0.42 -34.38
N LYS A 899 3.88 0.74 -35.06
CA LYS A 899 4.41 0.97 -36.40
C LYS A 899 5.94 1.09 -36.40
N SER A 900 6.48 1.88 -35.48
CA SER A 900 7.91 2.06 -35.30
C SER A 900 8.23 2.53 -33.89
N VAL A 901 9.47 2.29 -33.44
CA VAL A 901 9.99 2.83 -32.18
C VAL A 901 11.29 3.54 -32.44
N SER A 902 11.47 4.72 -31.85
CA SER A 902 12.73 5.45 -31.90
C SER A 902 13.18 5.91 -30.52
N LEU A 903 14.48 5.85 -30.27
CA LEU A 903 15.13 6.37 -29.07
C LEU A 903 16.03 7.54 -29.46
N ASN A 904 15.71 8.72 -28.95
CA ASN A 904 16.42 9.97 -29.28
C ASN A 904 16.53 10.20 -30.80
N GLY A 905 15.46 9.89 -31.55
CA GLY A 905 15.39 10.03 -33.01
C GLY A 905 15.99 8.88 -33.81
N LYS A 906 16.66 7.91 -33.16
CA LYS A 906 17.20 6.72 -33.83
C LYS A 906 16.21 5.56 -33.74
N VAL A 907 15.85 4.98 -34.89
CA VAL A 907 14.95 3.82 -34.96
C VAL A 907 15.57 2.60 -34.26
N ILE A 908 14.73 1.86 -33.53
CA ILE A 908 15.09 0.60 -32.87
C ILE A 908 14.54 -0.57 -33.70
N GLU A 909 15.43 -1.28 -34.39
CA GLU A 909 15.05 -2.38 -35.29
C GLU A 909 14.98 -3.73 -34.58
N ASN A 910 15.74 -3.94 -33.51
CA ASN A 910 15.84 -5.22 -32.80
C ASN A 910 14.86 -5.35 -31.61
N HIS A 911 13.94 -4.40 -31.46
CA HIS A 911 12.96 -4.34 -30.38
C HIS A 911 13.54 -4.45 -28.96
N ILE A 912 14.77 -3.99 -28.74
CA ILE A 912 15.43 -4.02 -27.42
C ILE A 912 15.98 -2.64 -27.08
N ILE A 913 15.75 -2.19 -25.85
CA ILE A 913 16.40 -1.02 -25.26
C ILE A 913 17.30 -1.42 -24.09
N GLN A 914 18.30 -0.59 -23.80
CA GLN A 914 19.26 -0.85 -22.72
C GLN A 914 18.96 0.01 -21.50
N HIS A 915 19.16 -0.54 -20.32
CA HIS A 915 19.08 0.14 -19.03
C HIS A 915 19.90 1.42 -19.00
N ARG A 916 21.17 1.36 -19.45
CA ARG A 916 22.05 2.54 -19.52
C ARG A 916 21.50 3.66 -20.41
N ASP A 917 20.68 3.34 -21.41
CA ASP A 917 20.14 4.35 -22.32
C ASP A 917 18.89 5.00 -21.71
N ILE A 918 18.11 4.26 -20.92
CA ILE A 918 17.06 4.81 -20.06
C ILE A 918 17.68 5.76 -19.02
N MET A 919 18.70 5.29 -18.28
CA MET A 919 19.30 6.05 -17.16
C MET A 919 20.06 7.32 -17.59
N LYS A 920 20.40 7.46 -18.88
CA LYS A 920 20.95 8.71 -19.45
C LYS A 920 19.90 9.81 -19.61
N GLY A 921 18.62 9.48 -19.54
CA GLY A 921 17.51 10.32 -19.95
C GLY A 921 17.37 10.39 -21.48
N GLY A 922 16.25 10.92 -21.95
CA GLY A 922 15.95 10.99 -23.38
C GLY A 922 14.48 10.79 -23.70
N ARG A 923 14.19 10.44 -24.96
CA ARG A 923 12.84 10.25 -25.49
C ARG A 923 12.74 8.92 -26.24
N LEU A 924 11.82 8.07 -25.81
CA LEU A 924 11.39 6.85 -26.49
C LEU A 924 10.02 7.10 -27.12
N ILE A 925 9.94 7.10 -28.45
CA ILE A 925 8.72 7.41 -29.17
C ILE A 925 8.23 6.14 -29.86
N PHE A 926 7.01 5.73 -29.54
CA PHE A 926 6.24 4.71 -30.24
C PHE A 926 5.26 5.40 -31.18
N GLU A 927 5.30 5.07 -32.47
CA GLU A 927 4.26 5.43 -33.42
C GLU A 927 3.24 4.28 -33.46
N MET A 928 2.01 4.51 -33.00
CA MET A 928 0.98 3.48 -32.85
C MET A 928 0.13 3.33 -34.12
N THR A 929 -0.48 2.16 -34.32
CA THR A 929 -1.34 1.84 -35.48
C THR A 929 -2.40 0.80 -35.11
N ASP A 930 -3.48 0.72 -35.90
CA ASP A 930 -4.62 -0.18 -35.73
C ASP A 930 -4.44 -1.55 -36.41
N HIS A 931 -3.43 -1.69 -37.28
CA HIS A 931 -3.11 -2.94 -37.97
C HIS A 931 -1.70 -3.45 -37.60
N PRO A 932 -1.51 -4.78 -37.50
CA PRO A 932 -0.23 -5.36 -37.11
C PRO A 932 0.84 -5.12 -38.18
N MET A 933 2.04 -4.72 -37.74
CA MET A 933 3.25 -4.69 -38.58
C MET A 933 3.89 -6.08 -38.58
N LYS A 934 3.73 -6.81 -39.69
CA LYS A 934 4.25 -8.18 -39.85
C LYS A 934 5.67 -8.24 -40.37
#